data_AF-A0A8A4TV93-F1
#
_entry.id   AF-A0A8A4TV93-F1
#
_cell.length_a   1.000
_cell.length_b   1.000
_cell.length_c   1.000
_cell.angle_alpha   90.00
_cell.angle_beta   90.00
_cell.angle_gamma   90.00
#
_symmetry.space_group_name_H-M   'P 1'
#
loop_
_entity.id
_entity.type
_entity.pdbx_description
1 polymer ?
#
loop_
_entity_poly.entity_id
_entity_poly.type
_entity_poly.pdbx_seq_one_letter_code
_entity_poly.pdbx_strand_id
1 'polypeptide(L)'
;MSSGCARVFDHVLIIMFENQYRSYVMENHYMRRLAAQGIEMANYFGCMHPSQTNYIASVAAELCNMTNDEPPPSLLTQRTIVDLIEASPEDLQWKAYMDSYNPGNTPWSPELVPKDQYPYVIKHDPFTSFENIVRDERRWQRIQTEADFWSDLLNGTFPNYAWFTPNMWNDGHYLDGTQKSPPERAPLLVDQLATWLEGFFAKLRFPGPDSHLPPNTLVVVTFDEADFEAKYDAGKKYTYDGPNQIYTVLLGDHLKPGRVDQGYNHYSLIKTIERNFQLGDLGKNDTHANCFRFLWRESFEWKIPQATPLSAPSGLAAASFAETLQVIESGDRGALTTRVYAGGTWLEARPLPFSGFEPVARAAGDRLVLVVKEENGSLAWSHYGLQTNWSDKQVLVPQSVSRFALTGWDGGNLMLAYVDPNDRIYSRRYAKGCWEDPVDVGFTTDGAVALATLGATLLLVFQKPGGCGEMQVVSYNTADYNVVTYPEGSPYSGPYDNTVKDAWAKSAYPVAHFAHGPNATTPGENEPLLRPYLGNGPLAAATLDGVIHLVHPGRHNSQLLTAAYSLSGIMTPALPISYQATEETTTSNGYGTLAEAGWSKQATVVGAYADDLLVMATHEDVIYTFHGGGARGAVQLTTGRYRRTEHP
;
A
#
# COMPACT_ATOMS: atom_id res chain seq x y z
N MET A 1 -15.57 -28.54 -0.19
CA MET A 1 -14.23 -28.62 -0.82
C MET A 1 -13.85 -27.18 -1.12
N SER A 2 -13.01 -26.57 -0.28
CA SER A 2 -12.57 -25.19 -0.53
C SER A 2 -11.82 -25.16 -1.85
N SER A 3 -12.18 -24.24 -2.74
CA SER A 3 -11.37 -23.89 -3.89
C SER A 3 -10.10 -23.20 -3.38
N GLY A 4 -9.15 -23.99 -2.86
CA GLY A 4 -7.83 -23.50 -2.48
C GLY A 4 -7.19 -22.86 -3.69
N CYS A 5 -6.78 -21.59 -3.56
CA CYS A 5 -6.07 -20.90 -4.63
C CYS A 5 -4.80 -21.71 -4.92
N ALA A 6 -4.65 -22.20 -6.15
CA ALA A 6 -3.49 -23.02 -6.52
C ALA A 6 -2.20 -22.20 -6.35
N ARG A 7 -1.14 -22.84 -5.83
CA ARG A 7 0.22 -22.30 -5.87
C ARG A 7 0.62 -21.96 -7.31
N VAL A 8 1.31 -20.85 -7.47
CA VAL A 8 1.83 -20.35 -8.75
C VAL A 8 3.34 -20.44 -8.84
N PHE A 9 4.02 -20.63 -7.70
CA PHE A 9 5.43 -21.01 -7.60
C PHE A 9 5.65 -22.00 -6.43
N ASP A 10 6.66 -22.86 -6.56
CA ASP A 10 7.03 -23.85 -5.53
C ASP A 10 8.17 -23.35 -4.63
N HIS A 11 8.99 -22.45 -5.17
CA HIS A 11 10.10 -21.80 -4.51
C HIS A 11 10.10 -20.30 -4.81
N VAL A 12 10.59 -19.49 -3.88
CA VAL A 12 10.88 -18.07 -4.10
C VAL A 12 12.34 -17.79 -3.72
N LEU A 13 13.08 -17.13 -4.62
CA LEU A 13 14.42 -16.61 -4.38
C LEU A 13 14.38 -15.09 -4.43
N ILE A 14 14.60 -14.44 -3.30
CA ILE A 14 14.67 -12.98 -3.19
C ILE A 14 16.14 -12.58 -3.16
N ILE A 15 16.56 -11.75 -4.11
CA ILE A 15 17.90 -11.14 -4.16
C ILE A 15 17.74 -9.65 -3.92
N MET A 16 18.27 -9.18 -2.78
CA MET A 16 18.17 -7.79 -2.33
C MET A 16 19.52 -7.08 -2.53
N PHE A 17 19.52 -5.97 -3.26
CA PHE A 17 20.67 -5.08 -3.47
C PHE A 17 20.55 -3.79 -2.62
N GLU A 18 21.64 -3.05 -2.49
CA GLU A 18 21.70 -1.75 -1.80
C GLU A 18 21.65 -0.58 -2.79
N ASN A 19 21.15 0.51 -2.22
CA ASN A 19 20.15 1.37 -2.82
C ASN A 19 20.51 2.03 -4.15
N GLN A 20 19.48 2.10 -5.00
CA GLN A 20 19.56 2.88 -6.21
C GLN A 20 18.17 3.26 -6.75
N TYR A 21 18.09 4.46 -7.31
CA TYR A 21 16.93 4.91 -8.08
C TYR A 21 16.66 3.97 -9.25
N ARG A 22 15.38 3.63 -9.46
CA ARG A 22 14.97 2.73 -10.54
C ARG A 22 15.48 3.20 -11.90
N SER A 23 15.43 4.49 -12.23
CA SER A 23 15.84 5.01 -13.53
C SER A 23 17.32 4.81 -13.80
N TYR A 24 18.18 5.05 -12.81
CA TYR A 24 19.61 4.82 -12.90
C TYR A 24 19.94 3.35 -13.13
N VAL A 25 19.26 2.43 -12.42
CA VAL A 25 19.42 0.99 -12.66
C VAL A 25 19.01 0.62 -14.09
N MET A 26 17.92 1.23 -14.60
CA MET A 26 17.43 0.99 -15.97
C MET A 26 18.36 1.53 -17.06
N GLU A 27 19.31 2.43 -16.75
CA GLU A 27 20.32 2.88 -17.71
C GLU A 27 21.30 1.76 -18.07
N ASN A 28 21.61 0.86 -17.13
CA ASN A 28 22.49 -0.28 -17.39
C ASN A 28 21.87 -1.28 -18.37
N HIS A 29 22.66 -1.73 -19.36
CA HIS A 29 22.19 -2.60 -20.43
C HIS A 29 21.74 -4.00 -19.97
N TYR A 30 22.42 -4.57 -18.98
CA TYR A 30 22.08 -5.90 -18.46
C TYR A 30 20.81 -5.85 -17.61
N MET A 31 20.71 -4.88 -16.70
CA MET A 31 19.51 -4.68 -15.86
C MET A 31 18.27 -4.44 -16.72
N ARG A 32 18.36 -3.58 -17.73
CA ARG A 32 17.27 -3.37 -18.69
C ARG A 32 16.88 -4.63 -19.46
N ARG A 33 17.85 -5.49 -19.78
CA ARG A 33 17.61 -6.78 -20.44
C ARG A 33 16.87 -7.74 -19.50
N LEU A 34 17.24 -7.78 -18.22
CA LEU A 34 16.52 -8.58 -17.21
C LEU A 34 15.07 -8.13 -17.09
N ALA A 35 14.82 -6.82 -16.98
CA ALA A 35 13.45 -6.27 -16.97
C ALA A 35 12.63 -6.72 -18.19
N ALA A 36 13.23 -6.71 -19.38
CA ALA A 36 12.58 -7.16 -20.62
C ALA A 36 12.38 -8.69 -20.71
N GLN A 37 13.18 -9.48 -19.99
CA GLN A 37 13.06 -10.95 -19.92
C GLN A 37 12.08 -11.42 -18.85
N GLY A 38 11.71 -10.55 -17.90
CA GLY A 38 10.80 -10.85 -16.80
C GLY A 38 9.57 -9.96 -16.78
N ILE A 39 8.94 -9.87 -15.60
CA ILE A 39 7.89 -8.89 -15.31
C ILE A 39 8.55 -7.70 -14.61
N GLU A 40 8.63 -6.57 -15.31
CA GLU A 40 9.07 -5.30 -14.75
C GLU A 40 7.99 -4.73 -13.81
N MET A 41 8.34 -4.55 -12.54
CA MET A 41 7.48 -3.93 -11.54
C MET A 41 7.74 -2.42 -11.55
N ALA A 42 7.08 -1.72 -12.47
CA ALA A 42 7.42 -0.34 -12.79
C ALA A 42 7.11 0.66 -11.67
N ASN A 43 6.22 0.32 -10.73
CA ASN A 43 5.85 1.13 -9.56
C ASN A 43 6.05 0.33 -8.28
N TYR A 44 7.30 -0.09 -8.04
CA TYR A 44 7.72 -0.76 -6.81
C TYR A 44 8.53 0.20 -5.94
N PHE A 45 8.24 0.21 -4.63
CA PHE A 45 8.77 1.20 -3.69
C PHE A 45 9.39 0.53 -2.46
N GLY A 46 10.49 1.10 -1.96
CA GLY A 46 10.99 0.84 -0.61
C GLY A 46 9.99 1.35 0.44
N CYS A 47 10.06 0.80 1.65
CA CYS A 47 9.14 1.16 2.74
C CYS A 47 9.60 2.40 3.52
N MET A 48 10.92 2.59 3.68
CA MET A 48 11.50 3.65 4.49
C MET A 48 12.94 3.94 4.03
N HIS A 49 13.66 4.83 4.73
CA HIS A 49 15.11 4.86 4.77
C HIS A 49 15.60 4.87 6.24
N PRO A 50 16.73 4.23 6.59
CA PRO A 50 17.74 3.65 5.70
C PRO A 50 17.58 2.13 5.49
N SER A 51 18.55 1.57 4.74
CA SER A 51 18.69 0.17 4.33
C SER A 51 18.17 -0.83 5.36
N GLN A 52 18.70 -0.83 6.58
CA GLN A 52 18.36 -1.84 7.60
C GLN A 52 16.84 -1.94 7.85
N THR A 53 16.15 -0.80 7.83
CA THR A 53 14.71 -0.76 8.05
C THR A 53 13.94 -1.47 6.93
N ASN A 54 14.40 -1.39 5.68
CA ASN A 54 13.77 -2.09 4.55
C ASN A 54 14.03 -3.60 4.57
N TYR A 55 15.24 -4.03 4.94
CA TYR A 55 15.53 -5.44 5.18
C TYR A 55 14.59 -6.01 6.26
N ILE A 56 14.45 -5.31 7.39
CA ILE A 56 13.54 -5.69 8.49
C ILE A 56 12.08 -5.70 8.01
N ALA A 57 11.64 -4.65 7.31
CA ALA A 57 10.28 -4.54 6.79
C ALA A 57 9.92 -5.68 5.84
N SER A 58 10.89 -6.17 5.06
CA SER A 58 10.73 -7.25 4.09
C SER A 58 10.53 -8.64 4.70
N VAL A 59 10.80 -8.82 6.00
CA VAL A 59 10.54 -10.09 6.71
C VAL A 59 9.53 -9.96 7.84
N ALA A 60 9.33 -8.76 8.40
CA ALA A 60 8.48 -8.52 9.55
C ALA A 60 7.16 -7.80 9.24
N ALA A 61 6.96 -7.30 8.01
CA ALA A 61 5.79 -6.53 7.60
C ALA A 61 5.52 -5.26 8.43
N GLU A 62 6.54 -4.72 9.09
CA GLU A 62 6.53 -3.45 9.82
C GLU A 62 7.95 -2.87 9.91
N LEU A 63 8.06 -1.63 10.37
CA LEU A 63 9.35 -0.94 10.48
C LEU A 63 10.10 -1.26 11.79
N CYS A 64 9.44 -1.90 12.76
CA CYS A 64 9.96 -2.19 14.10
C CYS A 64 10.53 -0.96 14.82
N ASN A 65 10.09 0.25 14.45
CA ASN A 65 10.65 1.53 14.91
C ASN A 65 12.17 1.63 14.71
N MET A 66 12.71 0.99 13.67
CA MET A 66 14.12 1.11 13.28
C MET A 66 14.30 2.31 12.36
N THR A 67 15.22 3.20 12.74
CA THR A 67 15.35 4.53 12.12
C THR A 67 16.77 4.83 11.65
N ASN A 68 17.68 3.86 11.72
CA ASN A 68 19.07 4.00 11.34
C ASN A 68 19.64 2.61 10.95
N ASP A 69 20.88 2.62 10.46
CA ASP A 69 21.63 1.42 10.09
C ASP A 69 22.41 0.79 11.27
N GLU A 70 22.21 1.28 12.49
CA GLU A 70 22.84 0.71 13.68
C GLU A 70 22.10 -0.56 14.11
N PRO A 71 22.78 -1.54 14.73
CA PRO A 71 22.12 -2.71 15.28
C PRO A 71 21.03 -2.29 16.27
N PRO A 72 19.89 -3.00 16.35
CA PRO A 72 18.85 -2.65 17.28
C PRO A 72 19.38 -2.71 18.73
N PRO A 73 18.96 -1.79 19.62
CA PRO A 73 19.49 -1.71 20.98
C PRO A 73 19.21 -2.98 21.81
N SER A 74 18.19 -3.74 21.41
CA SER A 74 17.88 -5.09 21.84
C SER A 74 17.34 -5.88 20.66
N LEU A 75 17.46 -7.21 20.69
CA LEU A 75 16.85 -8.07 19.69
C LEU A 75 15.34 -7.79 19.59
N LEU A 76 14.84 -7.75 18.37
CA LEU A 76 13.45 -7.49 18.04
C LEU A 76 12.59 -8.72 18.39
N THR A 77 11.44 -8.49 19.03
CA THR A 77 10.55 -9.55 19.51
C THR A 77 9.37 -9.82 18.56
N GLN A 78 9.28 -9.03 17.50
CA GLN A 78 8.27 -9.13 16.47
C GLN A 78 8.37 -10.46 15.72
N ARG A 79 7.22 -11.02 15.35
CA ARG A 79 7.16 -12.18 14.44
C ARG A 79 7.57 -11.79 13.02
N THR A 80 8.11 -12.75 12.29
CA THR A 80 8.54 -12.63 10.90
C THR A 80 7.92 -13.73 10.02
N ILE A 81 8.12 -13.63 8.71
CA ILE A 81 7.68 -14.65 7.75
C ILE A 81 8.23 -16.05 8.08
N VAL A 82 9.39 -16.15 8.76
CA VAL A 82 9.94 -17.41 9.27
C VAL A 82 8.95 -18.11 10.20
N ASP A 83 8.31 -17.36 11.10
CA ASP A 83 7.32 -17.93 12.02
C ASP A 83 6.09 -18.46 11.29
N LEU A 84 5.74 -17.88 10.15
CA LEU A 84 4.61 -18.36 9.34
C LEU A 84 5.01 -19.59 8.52
N ILE A 85 6.21 -19.60 7.94
CA ILE A 85 6.75 -20.72 7.17
C ILE A 85 6.86 -21.96 8.06
N GLU A 86 7.46 -21.85 9.24
CA GLU A 86 7.63 -22.98 10.16
C GLU A 86 6.32 -23.46 10.82
N ALA A 87 5.32 -22.57 10.93
CA ALA A 87 3.99 -22.94 11.39
C ALA A 87 3.12 -23.58 10.29
N SER A 88 3.57 -23.54 9.03
CA SER A 88 2.82 -24.10 7.90
C SER A 88 2.65 -25.61 8.04
N PRO A 89 1.46 -26.16 7.74
CA PRO A 89 1.25 -27.60 7.71
C PRO A 89 1.95 -28.29 6.52
N GLU A 90 2.53 -27.52 5.59
CA GLU A 90 3.14 -28.03 4.36
C GLU A 90 4.66 -28.29 4.47
N ASP A 91 5.22 -28.30 5.69
CA ASP A 91 6.65 -28.56 6.00
C ASP A 91 7.62 -27.71 5.16
N LEU A 92 7.22 -26.45 4.96
CA LEU A 92 7.96 -25.51 4.12
C LEU A 92 9.31 -25.17 4.76
N GLN A 93 10.33 -25.11 3.92
CA GLN A 93 11.69 -24.80 4.36
C GLN A 93 12.07 -23.37 3.99
N TRP A 94 12.83 -22.73 4.88
CA TRP A 94 13.48 -21.45 4.62
C TRP A 94 14.99 -21.55 4.84
N LYS A 95 15.74 -20.75 4.07
CA LYS A 95 17.16 -20.43 4.32
C LYS A 95 17.48 -19.01 3.85
N ALA A 96 18.49 -18.43 4.47
CA ALA A 96 19.06 -17.16 4.08
C ALA A 96 20.52 -17.37 3.70
N TYR A 97 20.93 -16.87 2.54
CA TYR A 97 22.28 -17.03 2.00
C TYR A 97 22.94 -15.66 1.94
N MET A 98 24.06 -15.53 2.63
CA MET A 98 24.77 -14.28 2.78
C MET A 98 26.14 -14.44 2.13
N ASP A 99 26.41 -13.63 1.11
CA ASP A 99 27.72 -13.60 0.46
C ASP A 99 28.79 -13.16 1.48
N SER A 100 29.91 -13.88 1.51
CA SER A 100 31.06 -13.65 2.40
C SER A 100 30.78 -13.81 3.90
N TYR A 101 29.58 -14.25 4.29
CA TYR A 101 29.32 -14.72 5.64
C TYR A 101 30.07 -16.04 5.91
N ASN A 102 30.64 -16.17 7.10
CA ASN A 102 31.22 -17.42 7.58
C ASN A 102 30.62 -17.79 8.94
N PRO A 103 29.79 -18.85 9.03
CA PRO A 103 29.17 -19.25 10.30
C PRO A 103 30.21 -19.64 11.37
N GLY A 104 31.42 -20.06 10.98
CA GLY A 104 32.51 -20.37 11.90
C GLY A 104 33.07 -19.16 12.66
N ASN A 105 32.89 -17.94 12.13
CA ASN A 105 33.31 -16.70 12.81
C ASN A 105 32.27 -16.20 13.83
N THR A 106 31.02 -16.64 13.69
CA THR A 106 29.90 -16.31 14.58
C THR A 106 29.13 -17.61 14.92
N PRO A 107 29.78 -18.58 15.60
CA PRO A 107 29.15 -19.83 15.97
C PRO A 107 28.02 -19.57 16.95
N TRP A 108 26.94 -20.35 16.86
CA TRP A 108 25.81 -20.17 17.77
C TRP A 108 26.22 -20.43 19.22
N SER A 109 25.72 -19.58 20.12
CA SER A 109 25.68 -19.79 21.55
C SER A 109 24.47 -19.07 22.14
N PRO A 110 24.01 -19.41 23.37
CA PRO A 110 22.89 -18.71 23.99
C PRO A 110 23.14 -17.20 24.16
N GLU A 111 24.40 -16.80 24.37
CA GLU A 111 24.85 -15.41 24.51
C GLU A 111 25.35 -14.78 23.20
N LEU A 112 25.07 -15.42 22.06
CA LEU A 112 25.46 -14.92 20.73
C LEU A 112 25.06 -13.45 20.55
N VAL A 113 25.99 -12.68 20.00
CA VAL A 113 25.77 -11.34 19.49
C VAL A 113 26.15 -11.35 18.01
N PRO A 114 25.20 -11.10 17.08
CA PRO A 114 25.50 -10.94 15.68
C PRO A 114 26.55 -9.84 15.47
N LYS A 115 27.43 -10.04 14.50
CA LYS A 115 28.53 -9.11 14.20
C LYS A 115 28.89 -9.18 12.72
N ASP A 116 29.43 -8.08 12.23
CA ASP A 116 29.93 -7.98 10.87
C ASP A 116 31.10 -8.93 10.61
N GLN A 117 31.20 -9.37 9.36
CA GLN A 117 32.30 -10.18 8.84
C GLN A 117 32.69 -9.64 7.48
N TYR A 118 33.17 -8.40 7.48
CA TYR A 118 33.39 -7.61 6.26
C TYR A 118 34.04 -8.45 5.13
N PRO A 119 33.47 -8.45 3.91
CA PRO A 119 32.45 -7.52 3.38
C PRO A 119 30.99 -7.86 3.74
N TYR A 120 30.71 -8.91 4.52
CA TYR A 120 29.37 -9.16 5.08
C TYR A 120 29.08 -8.19 6.24
N VAL A 121 27.88 -7.59 6.24
CA VAL A 121 27.40 -6.71 7.31
C VAL A 121 26.00 -7.13 7.78
N ILE A 122 25.76 -7.06 9.09
CA ILE A 122 24.51 -7.54 9.68
C ILE A 122 23.31 -6.67 9.33
N LYS A 123 23.52 -5.40 8.99
CA LYS A 123 22.44 -4.50 8.58
C LYS A 123 21.74 -4.92 7.26
N HIS A 124 22.38 -5.78 6.46
CA HIS A 124 21.80 -6.37 5.23
C HIS A 124 21.34 -7.83 5.43
N ASP A 125 21.37 -8.33 6.66
CA ASP A 125 20.80 -9.62 7.07
C ASP A 125 19.70 -9.38 8.11
N PRO A 126 18.41 -9.32 7.67
CA PRO A 126 17.33 -8.97 8.57
C PRO A 126 17.11 -10.02 9.66
N PHE A 127 17.51 -11.26 9.43
CA PHE A 127 17.30 -12.37 10.35
C PHE A 127 18.13 -12.21 11.63
N THR A 128 19.24 -11.46 11.56
CA THR A 128 20.10 -11.17 12.72
C THR A 128 19.49 -10.20 13.73
N SER A 129 18.44 -9.47 13.37
CA SER A 129 17.81 -8.51 14.27
C SER A 129 16.78 -9.13 15.22
N PHE A 130 16.30 -10.35 14.98
CA PHE A 130 15.16 -10.94 15.71
C PHE A 130 15.56 -11.95 16.78
N GLU A 131 14.97 -11.81 17.97
CA GLU A 131 15.25 -12.64 19.14
C GLU A 131 14.97 -14.12 18.89
N ASN A 132 13.82 -14.41 18.28
CA ASN A 132 13.38 -15.77 17.99
C ASN A 132 14.21 -16.48 16.90
N ILE A 133 15.15 -15.78 16.25
CA ILE A 133 16.11 -16.37 15.31
C ILE A 133 17.47 -16.47 15.97
N VAL A 134 17.96 -15.38 16.58
CA VAL A 134 19.28 -15.34 17.23
C VAL A 134 19.37 -16.30 18.42
N ARG A 135 18.29 -16.44 19.19
CA ARG A 135 18.25 -17.31 20.39
C ARG A 135 17.87 -18.76 20.09
N ASP A 136 17.58 -19.11 18.84
CA ASP A 136 17.26 -20.47 18.42
C ASP A 136 18.38 -21.02 17.52
N GLU A 137 19.10 -22.05 17.99
CA GLU A 137 20.22 -22.65 17.25
C GLU A 137 19.81 -23.14 15.86
N ARG A 138 18.61 -23.73 15.73
CA ARG A 138 18.15 -24.31 14.46
C ARG A 138 17.87 -23.22 13.45
N ARG A 139 17.26 -22.12 13.87
CA ARG A 139 16.98 -20.96 13.01
C ARG A 139 18.26 -20.20 12.66
N TRP A 140 19.16 -19.99 13.61
CA TRP A 140 20.47 -19.38 13.33
C TRP A 140 21.27 -20.17 12.29
N GLN A 141 21.25 -21.51 12.37
CA GLN A 141 21.90 -22.40 11.39
C GLN A 141 21.26 -22.39 9.98
N ARG A 142 20.11 -21.71 9.78
CA ARG A 142 19.52 -21.44 8.46
C ARG A 142 20.07 -20.20 7.77
N ILE A 143 20.88 -19.39 8.47
CA ILE A 143 21.70 -18.33 7.88
C ILE A 143 23.01 -18.97 7.42
N GLN A 144 23.23 -18.99 6.11
CA GLN A 144 24.22 -19.81 5.44
C GLN A 144 25.04 -19.01 4.43
N THR A 145 26.04 -19.65 3.85
CA THR A 145 26.99 -19.02 2.93
C THR A 145 26.54 -19.13 1.47
N GLU A 146 27.17 -18.38 0.57
CA GLU A 146 27.01 -18.61 -0.88
C GLU A 146 27.39 -20.05 -1.28
N ALA A 147 28.40 -20.66 -0.65
CA ALA A 147 28.77 -22.04 -0.95
C ALA A 147 27.65 -23.03 -0.61
N ASP A 148 26.90 -22.78 0.46
CA ASP A 148 25.74 -23.59 0.85
C ASP A 148 24.57 -23.42 -0.14
N PHE A 149 24.37 -22.21 -0.69
CA PHE A 149 23.40 -21.98 -1.77
C PHE A 149 23.68 -22.88 -2.97
N TRP A 150 24.93 -22.92 -3.45
CA TRP A 150 25.31 -23.80 -4.55
C TRP A 150 25.20 -25.27 -4.18
N SER A 151 25.56 -25.65 -2.95
CA SER A 151 25.42 -27.01 -2.43
C SER A 151 23.96 -27.46 -2.42
N ASP A 152 23.03 -26.62 -1.98
CA ASP A 152 21.61 -26.94 -1.95
C ASP A 152 21.02 -27.14 -3.34
N LEU A 153 21.42 -26.32 -4.32
CA LEU A 153 21.02 -26.51 -5.71
C LEU A 153 21.55 -27.84 -6.27
N LEU A 154 22.82 -28.16 -6.02
CA LEU A 154 23.44 -29.41 -6.49
C LEU A 154 22.83 -30.65 -5.84
N ASN A 155 22.43 -30.55 -4.57
CA ASN A 155 21.88 -31.67 -3.80
C ASN A 155 20.35 -31.78 -3.89
N GLY A 156 19.68 -30.83 -4.56
CA GLY A 156 18.21 -30.80 -4.66
C GLY A 156 17.52 -30.47 -3.33
N THR A 157 18.18 -29.71 -2.46
CA THR A 157 17.69 -29.31 -1.12
C THR A 157 17.39 -27.81 -1.02
N PHE A 158 17.21 -27.14 -2.16
CA PHE A 158 16.85 -25.73 -2.23
C PHE A 158 15.52 -25.46 -1.50
N PRO A 159 15.44 -24.46 -0.60
CA PRO A 159 14.27 -24.24 0.25
C PRO A 159 13.11 -23.59 -0.53
N ASN A 160 11.90 -23.67 0.01
CA ASN A 160 10.73 -23.00 -0.56
C ASN A 160 10.84 -21.46 -0.47
N TYR A 161 11.43 -20.97 0.62
CA TYR A 161 11.77 -19.55 0.80
C TYR A 161 13.29 -19.40 0.88
N ALA A 162 13.89 -18.83 -0.15
CA ALA A 162 15.31 -18.50 -0.21
C ALA A 162 15.49 -16.98 -0.22
N TRP A 163 16.30 -16.49 0.71
CA TRP A 163 16.78 -15.12 0.72
C TRP A 163 18.26 -15.11 0.32
N PHE A 164 18.68 -14.17 -0.52
CA PHE A 164 20.08 -13.98 -0.88
C PHE A 164 20.43 -12.49 -0.78
N THR A 165 21.46 -12.15 0.01
CA THR A 165 22.05 -10.80 0.02
C THR A 165 23.49 -10.89 -0.49
N PRO A 166 23.84 -10.18 -1.58
CA PRO A 166 25.23 -9.94 -1.96
C PRO A 166 25.97 -9.15 -0.87
N ASN A 167 27.29 -9.25 -0.82
CA ASN A 167 28.08 -8.52 0.18
C ASN A 167 28.24 -7.03 -0.21
N MET A 168 28.83 -6.22 0.66
CA MET A 168 29.02 -4.76 0.46
C MET A 168 29.77 -4.34 -0.83
N TRP A 169 30.46 -5.27 -1.51
CA TRP A 169 31.09 -5.02 -2.82
C TRP A 169 30.19 -5.40 -3.98
N ASN A 170 29.27 -6.34 -3.77
CA ASN A 170 28.43 -6.89 -4.82
C ASN A 170 27.00 -6.33 -4.81
N ASP A 171 26.57 -5.73 -3.70
CA ASP A 171 25.23 -5.20 -3.48
C ASP A 171 25.01 -3.79 -4.07
N GLY A 172 26.07 -3.09 -4.46
CA GLY A 172 26.00 -1.71 -4.96
C GLY A 172 26.39 -0.63 -3.94
N HIS A 173 26.82 -1.00 -2.73
CA HIS A 173 27.14 -0.02 -1.68
C HIS A 173 28.57 0.53 -1.75
N TYR A 174 29.60 -0.32 -1.91
CA TYR A 174 31.01 0.11 -1.95
C TYR A 174 31.76 -0.40 -3.19
N LEU A 175 32.82 0.33 -3.55
CA LEU A 175 33.76 -0.11 -4.60
C LEU A 175 34.45 -1.41 -4.18
N ASP A 176 34.56 -2.34 -5.12
CA ASP A 176 35.15 -3.67 -4.90
C ASP A 176 36.50 -3.61 -4.18
N GLY A 177 36.64 -4.44 -3.15
CA GLY A 177 37.83 -4.51 -2.30
C GLY A 177 38.04 -3.32 -1.35
N THR A 178 37.08 -2.40 -1.21
CA THR A 178 37.22 -1.18 -0.40
C THR A 178 36.00 -0.89 0.48
N GLN A 179 36.19 -0.06 1.51
CA GLN A 179 35.10 0.53 2.32
C GLN A 179 34.77 1.96 1.86
N LYS A 180 34.71 2.19 0.55
CA LYS A 180 34.50 3.52 -0.04
C LYS A 180 33.30 3.51 -0.96
N SER A 181 32.38 4.44 -0.73
CA SER A 181 31.40 4.85 -1.73
C SER A 181 32.01 5.93 -2.63
N PRO A 182 31.85 5.85 -3.96
CA PRO A 182 32.15 6.98 -4.83
C PRO A 182 31.24 8.17 -4.50
N PRO A 183 31.64 9.40 -4.87
CA PRO A 183 30.76 10.56 -4.78
C PRO A 183 29.49 10.37 -5.59
N GLU A 184 29.55 9.96 -6.87
CA GLU A 184 28.35 9.58 -7.63
C GLU A 184 28.25 8.04 -7.65
N ARG A 185 27.15 7.47 -7.13
CA ARG A 185 26.97 6.01 -7.08
C ARG A 185 26.73 5.40 -8.46
N ALA A 186 25.82 5.97 -9.25
CA ALA A 186 25.59 5.59 -10.64
C ALA A 186 26.47 6.42 -11.60
N PRO A 187 26.93 5.83 -12.73
CA PRO A 187 26.69 4.46 -13.16
C PRO A 187 27.62 3.41 -12.51
N LEU A 188 28.68 3.84 -11.81
CA LEU A 188 29.79 2.97 -11.41
C LEU A 188 29.38 1.77 -10.54
N LEU A 189 28.65 1.98 -9.46
CA LEU A 189 28.19 0.91 -8.57
C LEU A 189 27.11 0.05 -9.22
N VAL A 190 26.27 0.64 -10.08
CA VAL A 190 25.27 -0.09 -10.88
C VAL A 190 25.94 -1.04 -11.88
N ASP A 191 27.01 -0.60 -12.54
CA ASP A 191 27.76 -1.44 -13.47
C ASP A 191 28.48 -2.59 -12.74
N GLN A 192 29.03 -2.31 -11.54
CA GLN A 192 29.69 -3.31 -10.69
C GLN A 192 28.69 -4.39 -10.23
N LEU A 193 27.55 -4.00 -9.64
CA LEU A 193 26.53 -4.96 -9.20
C LEU A 193 25.91 -5.72 -10.38
N ALA A 194 25.71 -5.06 -11.53
CA ALA A 194 25.16 -5.71 -12.72
C ALA A 194 26.12 -6.77 -13.29
N THR A 195 27.43 -6.49 -13.27
CA THR A 195 28.47 -7.45 -13.67
C THR A 195 28.47 -8.67 -12.75
N TRP A 196 28.35 -8.45 -11.43
CA TRP A 196 28.22 -9.53 -10.46
C TRP A 196 26.97 -10.36 -10.72
N LEU A 197 25.81 -9.72 -10.90
CA LEU A 197 24.53 -10.39 -11.12
C LEU A 197 24.52 -11.18 -12.44
N GLU A 198 25.11 -10.64 -13.52
CA GLU A 198 25.27 -11.36 -14.79
C GLU A 198 26.13 -12.62 -14.62
N GLY A 199 27.23 -12.53 -13.86
CA GLY A 199 28.05 -13.69 -13.53
C GLY A 199 27.32 -14.72 -12.65
N PHE A 200 26.59 -14.27 -11.63
CA PHE A 200 25.80 -15.12 -10.73
C PHE A 200 24.71 -15.87 -11.50
N PHE A 201 23.96 -15.16 -12.35
CA PHE A 201 22.91 -15.73 -13.20
C PHE A 201 23.47 -16.63 -14.31
N ALA A 202 24.64 -16.32 -14.87
CA ALA A 202 25.32 -17.21 -15.81
C ALA A 202 25.68 -18.56 -15.17
N LYS A 203 26.19 -18.57 -13.92
CA LYS A 203 26.45 -19.80 -13.16
C LYS A 203 25.17 -20.59 -12.86
N LEU A 204 24.05 -19.89 -12.61
CA LEU A 204 22.72 -20.49 -12.47
C LEU A 204 22.11 -20.96 -13.81
N ARG A 205 22.69 -20.58 -14.95
CA ARG A 205 22.08 -20.72 -16.29
C ARG A 205 20.67 -20.11 -16.34
N PHE A 206 20.51 -18.95 -15.69
CA PHE A 206 19.22 -18.26 -15.52
C PHE A 206 19.28 -16.83 -16.12
N PRO A 207 18.15 -16.28 -16.61
CA PRO A 207 16.94 -16.99 -17.00
C PRO A 207 17.20 -17.85 -18.25
N GLY A 208 16.71 -19.08 -18.27
CA GLY A 208 16.93 -20.00 -19.38
C GLY A 208 16.37 -21.41 -19.14
N PRO A 209 16.22 -22.21 -20.21
CA PRO A 209 15.62 -23.55 -20.12
C PRO A 209 16.49 -24.57 -19.36
N ASP A 210 17.78 -24.27 -19.21
CA ASP A 210 18.75 -25.14 -18.53
C ASP A 210 19.11 -24.63 -17.12
N SER A 211 18.22 -23.84 -16.51
CA SER A 211 18.46 -23.26 -15.18
C SER A 211 18.74 -24.33 -14.13
N HIS A 212 19.65 -24.02 -13.21
CA HIS A 212 19.93 -24.83 -12.02
C HIS A 212 18.91 -24.63 -10.89
N LEU A 213 18.03 -23.63 -10.98
CA LEU A 213 16.96 -23.46 -10.02
C LEU A 213 15.91 -24.56 -10.20
N PRO A 214 15.25 -25.01 -9.11
CA PRO A 214 14.10 -25.88 -9.25
C PRO A 214 13.03 -25.28 -10.18
N PRO A 215 12.27 -26.12 -10.92
CA PRO A 215 11.12 -25.64 -11.70
C PRO A 215 10.16 -24.81 -10.87
N ASN A 216 9.43 -23.89 -11.52
CA ASN A 216 8.48 -22.99 -10.85
C ASN A 216 9.09 -22.16 -9.71
N THR A 217 10.37 -21.78 -9.81
CA THR A 217 10.99 -20.82 -8.88
C THR A 217 10.65 -19.40 -9.32
N LEU A 218 10.03 -18.62 -8.42
CA LEU A 218 9.90 -17.16 -8.56
C LEU A 218 11.20 -16.51 -8.09
N VAL A 219 11.94 -15.87 -9.00
CA VAL A 219 13.11 -15.07 -8.66
C VAL A 219 12.72 -13.60 -8.62
N VAL A 220 12.98 -12.93 -7.50
CA VAL A 220 12.75 -11.50 -7.30
C VAL A 220 14.11 -10.83 -7.17
N VAL A 221 14.46 -9.97 -8.13
CA VAL A 221 15.63 -9.08 -8.01
C VAL A 221 15.10 -7.71 -7.66
N THR A 222 15.51 -7.18 -6.50
CA THR A 222 15.03 -5.91 -5.97
C THR A 222 16.12 -5.16 -5.21
N PHE A 223 15.84 -3.90 -4.87
CA PHE A 223 16.65 -3.09 -3.98
C PHE A 223 15.90 -2.87 -2.67
N ASP A 224 16.61 -2.49 -1.62
CA ASP A 224 16.03 -2.16 -0.32
C ASP A 224 15.31 -0.79 -0.35
N GLU A 225 15.95 0.22 -0.93
CA GLU A 225 15.47 1.58 -1.08
C GLU A 225 16.10 2.29 -2.29
N ALA A 226 15.60 3.48 -2.63
CA ALA A 226 16.23 4.37 -3.60
C ALA A 226 17.41 5.12 -2.96
N ASP A 227 18.26 5.77 -3.75
CA ASP A 227 19.30 6.62 -3.15
C ASP A 227 18.65 7.86 -2.51
N PHE A 228 19.22 8.40 -1.43
CA PHE A 228 18.60 9.45 -0.60
C PHE A 228 19.41 10.75 -0.53
N GLU A 229 20.68 10.77 -0.93
CA GLU A 229 21.53 11.91 -0.55
C GLU A 229 21.21 13.19 -1.35
N ALA A 230 20.45 14.11 -0.74
CA ALA A 230 20.08 15.43 -1.29
C ALA A 230 21.27 16.27 -1.80
N LYS A 231 22.49 16.00 -1.31
CA LYS A 231 23.73 16.64 -1.81
C LYS A 231 24.11 16.19 -3.23
N TYR A 232 23.55 15.11 -3.76
CA TYR A 232 23.70 14.72 -5.18
C TYR A 232 22.91 15.63 -6.12
N ASP A 233 21.97 16.41 -5.59
CA ASP A 233 21.24 17.47 -6.31
C ASP A 233 22.05 18.78 -6.42
N ALA A 234 23.13 18.93 -5.63
CA ALA A 234 23.97 20.13 -5.62
C ALA A 234 24.85 20.23 -6.89
N GLY A 235 24.23 20.60 -8.01
CA GLY A 235 24.86 20.83 -9.31
C GLY A 235 24.20 20.08 -10.48
N LYS A 236 23.26 19.16 -10.21
CA LYS A 236 22.49 18.43 -11.23
C LYS A 236 21.03 18.36 -10.81
N LYS A 237 20.28 19.36 -11.26
CA LYS A 237 18.83 19.57 -11.08
C LYS A 237 17.94 18.49 -11.73
N TYR A 238 18.50 17.34 -12.11
CA TYR A 238 17.95 16.44 -13.11
C TYR A 238 18.06 15.02 -12.58
N THR A 239 16.93 14.31 -12.43
CA THR A 239 16.76 12.89 -12.02
C THR A 239 16.35 12.61 -10.56
N TYR A 240 15.65 13.51 -9.89
CA TYR A 240 14.81 13.07 -8.78
C TYR A 240 13.78 12.07 -9.35
N ASP A 241 13.76 10.82 -8.87
CA ASP A 241 12.95 9.72 -9.44
C ASP A 241 11.60 9.55 -8.72
N GLY A 242 11.22 10.52 -7.89
CA GLY A 242 10.10 10.38 -6.98
C GLY A 242 10.44 9.55 -5.72
N PRO A 243 9.41 9.14 -4.96
CA PRO A 243 9.59 8.67 -3.58
C PRO A 243 10.06 7.23 -3.54
N ASN A 244 11.31 7.00 -3.12
CA ASN A 244 11.80 5.66 -2.79
C ASN A 244 11.47 4.58 -3.85
N GLN A 245 11.42 4.96 -5.13
CA GLN A 245 11.07 4.06 -6.23
C GLN A 245 12.29 3.24 -6.62
N ILE A 246 12.14 1.91 -6.58
CA ILE A 246 13.25 0.98 -6.75
C ILE A 246 13.06 0.09 -7.97
N TYR A 247 14.19 -0.40 -8.49
CA TYR A 247 14.17 -1.42 -9.52
C TYR A 247 13.71 -2.75 -8.91
N THR A 248 12.66 -3.34 -9.47
CA THR A 248 12.22 -4.69 -9.11
C THR A 248 11.78 -5.44 -10.36
N VAL A 249 12.30 -6.65 -10.56
CA VAL A 249 11.90 -7.54 -11.65
C VAL A 249 11.58 -8.94 -11.09
N LEU A 250 10.50 -9.52 -11.62
CA LEU A 250 10.13 -10.91 -11.37
C LEU A 250 10.57 -11.78 -12.55
N LEU A 251 11.30 -12.85 -12.28
CA LEU A 251 11.82 -13.78 -13.27
C LEU A 251 11.39 -15.21 -12.90
N GLY A 252 11.20 -16.06 -13.90
CA GLY A 252 10.78 -17.44 -13.69
C GLY A 252 10.39 -18.09 -15.01
N ASP A 253 10.58 -19.40 -15.11
CA ASP A 253 10.23 -20.23 -16.27
C ASP A 253 8.73 -20.21 -16.63
N HIS A 254 7.88 -20.06 -15.60
CA HIS A 254 6.43 -20.01 -15.69
C HIS A 254 5.87 -18.61 -15.96
N LEU A 255 6.71 -17.56 -15.89
CA LEU A 255 6.28 -16.18 -16.07
C LEU A 255 6.29 -15.77 -17.54
N LYS A 256 5.27 -15.01 -17.94
CA LYS A 256 5.28 -14.29 -19.21
C LYS A 256 5.93 -12.92 -18.99
N PRO A 257 6.93 -12.52 -19.80
CA PRO A 257 7.51 -11.20 -19.68
C PRO A 257 6.46 -10.10 -19.89
N GLY A 258 6.62 -8.99 -19.19
CA GLY A 258 5.64 -7.91 -19.21
C GLY A 258 6.01 -6.76 -18.28
N ARG A 259 5.09 -5.82 -18.12
CA ARG A 259 5.26 -4.65 -17.27
C ARG A 259 4.01 -4.41 -16.46
N VAL A 260 4.17 -4.13 -15.17
CA VAL A 260 3.08 -3.85 -14.23
C VAL A 260 3.26 -2.45 -13.67
N ASP A 261 2.24 -1.60 -13.88
CA ASP A 261 2.20 -0.21 -13.42
C ASP A 261 1.41 -0.04 -12.10
N GLN A 262 0.94 -1.12 -11.47
CA GLN A 262 0.28 -1.08 -10.16
C GLN A 262 1.31 -0.82 -9.05
N GLY A 263 0.94 -0.03 -8.04
CA GLY A 263 1.80 0.28 -6.90
C GLY A 263 2.03 -0.93 -5.98
N TYR A 264 3.28 -1.25 -5.69
CA TYR A 264 3.71 -2.30 -4.78
C TYR A 264 4.89 -1.85 -3.89
N ASN A 265 5.07 -2.50 -2.75
CA ASN A 265 6.22 -2.33 -1.87
C ASN A 265 6.61 -3.67 -1.23
N HIS A 266 7.60 -3.68 -0.32
CA HIS A 266 8.07 -4.90 0.34
C HIS A 266 6.96 -5.69 1.06
N TYR A 267 5.96 -5.03 1.63
CA TYR A 267 4.80 -5.69 2.24
C TYR A 267 3.94 -6.46 1.21
N SER A 268 3.92 -5.98 -0.03
CA SER A 268 3.21 -6.64 -1.12
C SER A 268 3.87 -7.95 -1.55
N LEU A 269 5.20 -8.04 -1.46
CA LEU A 269 5.94 -9.28 -1.71
C LEU A 269 5.64 -10.31 -0.60
N ILE A 270 5.69 -9.90 0.67
CA ILE A 270 5.31 -10.76 1.81
C ILE A 270 3.91 -11.32 1.59
N LYS A 271 2.93 -10.45 1.32
CA LYS A 271 1.54 -10.85 1.08
C LYS A 271 1.38 -11.81 -0.10
N THR A 272 2.22 -11.67 -1.12
CA THR A 272 2.23 -12.58 -2.27
C THR A 272 2.73 -13.97 -1.86
N ILE A 273 3.78 -14.04 -1.05
CA ILE A 273 4.36 -15.30 -0.54
C ILE A 273 3.37 -15.99 0.42
N GLU A 274 2.78 -15.22 1.33
CA GLU A 274 1.71 -15.68 2.23
C GLU A 274 0.54 -16.29 1.49
N ARG A 275 0.06 -15.60 0.44
CA ARG A 275 -1.04 -16.09 -0.39
C ARG A 275 -0.65 -17.36 -1.15
N ASN A 276 0.56 -17.44 -1.70
CA ASN A 276 1.02 -18.60 -2.45
C ASN A 276 1.13 -19.84 -1.57
N PHE A 277 1.80 -19.70 -0.43
CA PHE A 277 2.07 -20.82 0.49
C PHE A 277 1.00 -21.01 1.58
N GLN A 278 -0.10 -20.24 1.53
CA GLN A 278 -1.23 -20.32 2.45
C GLN A 278 -0.82 -20.16 3.93
N LEU A 279 0.05 -19.18 4.20
CA LEU A 279 0.74 -19.03 5.48
C LEU A 279 -0.07 -18.33 6.59
N GLY A 280 -1.21 -17.73 6.25
CA GLY A 280 -1.85 -16.72 7.08
C GLY A 280 -1.17 -15.36 6.90
N ASP A 281 -1.17 -14.52 7.93
CA ASP A 281 -0.51 -13.21 7.94
C ASP A 281 0.10 -12.90 9.34
N LEU A 282 0.96 -11.90 9.40
CA LEU A 282 1.66 -11.39 10.59
C LEU A 282 0.81 -10.42 11.42
N GLY A 283 -0.37 -10.02 10.94
CA GLY A 283 -1.25 -9.06 11.62
C GLY A 283 -0.82 -7.59 11.50
N LYS A 284 -0.05 -7.23 10.46
CA LYS A 284 0.57 -5.91 10.29
C LYS A 284 0.24 -5.32 8.90
N ASN A 285 1.20 -4.71 8.20
CA ASN A 285 0.96 -4.10 6.89
C ASN A 285 0.74 -5.12 5.76
N ASP A 286 1.12 -6.37 5.97
CA ASP A 286 0.89 -7.53 5.10
C ASP A 286 -0.58 -7.98 5.07
N THR A 287 -1.30 -7.89 6.21
CA THR A 287 -2.70 -8.34 6.32
C THR A 287 -3.58 -7.72 5.23
N HIS A 288 -3.37 -6.43 4.93
CA HIS A 288 -4.11 -5.68 3.92
C HIS A 288 -3.25 -5.14 2.78
N ALA A 289 -2.02 -5.63 2.61
CA ALA A 289 -1.23 -5.30 1.43
C ALA A 289 -1.89 -5.85 0.16
N ASN A 290 -1.65 -5.20 -0.97
CA ASN A 290 -1.96 -5.78 -2.27
C ASN A 290 -0.98 -6.93 -2.58
N CYS A 291 -1.43 -7.98 -3.26
CA CYS A 291 -0.55 -9.04 -3.75
C CYS A 291 -0.32 -8.94 -5.26
N PHE A 292 0.66 -9.68 -5.78
CA PHE A 292 0.92 -9.80 -7.22
C PHE A 292 -0.14 -10.68 -7.90
N ARG A 293 -1.38 -10.18 -7.93
CA ARG A 293 -2.58 -10.85 -8.46
C ARG A 293 -2.41 -11.37 -9.88
N PHE A 294 -1.62 -10.69 -10.69
CA PHE A 294 -1.32 -11.11 -12.05
C PHE A 294 -0.62 -12.49 -12.12
N LEU A 295 0.06 -12.95 -11.06
CA LEU A 295 0.59 -14.31 -10.98
C LEU A 295 -0.52 -15.37 -11.04
N TRP A 296 -1.69 -15.07 -10.45
CA TRP A 296 -2.90 -15.89 -10.55
C TRP A 296 -3.78 -15.56 -11.78
N ARG A 297 -3.28 -14.69 -12.67
CA ARG A 297 -4.02 -14.14 -13.82
C ARG A 297 -5.28 -13.38 -13.40
N GLU A 298 -5.22 -12.72 -12.26
CA GLU A 298 -6.32 -11.91 -11.76
C GLU A 298 -6.13 -10.45 -12.14
N SER A 299 -7.15 -9.87 -12.77
CA SER A 299 -7.24 -8.43 -13.07
C SER A 299 -8.55 -7.86 -12.57
N PHE A 300 -8.54 -6.59 -12.17
CA PHE A 300 -9.76 -5.89 -11.77
C PHE A 300 -10.57 -5.48 -12.99
N GLU A 301 -11.87 -5.75 -12.98
CA GLU A 301 -12.78 -5.41 -14.07
C GLU A 301 -14.07 -4.78 -13.54
N TRP A 302 -14.47 -3.67 -14.18
CA TRP A 302 -15.81 -3.09 -14.02
C TRP A 302 -16.80 -3.75 -14.98
N LYS A 303 -18.00 -4.06 -14.48
CA LYS A 303 -19.13 -4.43 -15.34
C LYS A 303 -19.85 -3.21 -15.88
N ILE A 304 -20.63 -3.41 -16.94
CA ILE A 304 -21.54 -2.40 -17.49
C ILE A 304 -22.62 -2.08 -16.44
N PRO A 305 -23.03 -0.81 -16.30
CA PRO A 305 -24.10 -0.42 -15.38
C PRO A 305 -25.41 -1.15 -15.60
N GLN A 306 -26.13 -1.40 -14.51
CA GLN A 306 -27.44 -2.03 -14.49
C GLN A 306 -28.46 -1.10 -13.82
N ALA A 307 -29.69 -1.11 -14.33
CA ALA A 307 -30.79 -0.40 -13.67
C ALA A 307 -31.12 -1.08 -12.33
N THR A 308 -31.48 -0.27 -11.34
CA THR A 308 -31.92 -0.74 -10.02
C THR A 308 -33.36 -0.31 -9.74
N PRO A 309 -34.07 -0.96 -8.79
CA PRO A 309 -35.37 -0.48 -8.33
C PRO A 309 -35.27 0.72 -7.36
N LEU A 310 -34.07 1.25 -7.12
CA LEU A 310 -33.83 2.29 -6.13
C LEU A 310 -34.26 3.67 -6.64
N SER A 311 -34.72 4.50 -5.70
CA SER A 311 -35.07 5.90 -5.92
C SER A 311 -34.63 6.71 -4.70
N ALA A 312 -33.55 7.48 -4.85
CA ALA A 312 -32.86 8.13 -3.74
C ALA A 312 -32.65 9.63 -4.00
N PRO A 313 -33.74 10.43 -4.13
CA PRO A 313 -33.66 11.84 -4.50
C PRO A 313 -32.95 12.71 -3.46
N SER A 314 -32.82 12.24 -2.22
CA SER A 314 -32.15 12.96 -1.12
C SER A 314 -30.90 12.25 -0.59
N GLY A 315 -30.41 11.23 -1.32
CA GLY A 315 -29.18 10.51 -1.01
C GLY A 315 -29.37 9.02 -0.72
N LEU A 316 -28.26 8.30 -0.78
CA LEU A 316 -28.18 6.85 -0.65
C LEU A 316 -26.98 6.50 0.23
N ALA A 317 -27.08 5.42 1.01
CA ALA A 317 -25.95 4.77 1.64
C ALA A 317 -25.91 3.29 1.28
N ALA A 318 -24.72 2.69 1.29
CA ALA A 318 -24.57 1.25 1.17
C ALA A 318 -23.47 0.75 2.13
N ALA A 319 -23.71 -0.41 2.75
CA ALA A 319 -22.73 -1.05 3.62
C ALA A 319 -22.92 -2.57 3.65
N SER A 320 -21.83 -3.32 3.63
CA SER A 320 -21.86 -4.75 3.96
C SER A 320 -22.11 -4.90 5.47
N PHE A 321 -23.13 -5.67 5.83
CA PHE A 321 -23.47 -5.97 7.21
C PHE A 321 -24.19 -7.32 7.31
N ALA A 322 -23.79 -8.15 8.26
CA ALA A 322 -24.37 -9.48 8.49
C ALA A 322 -24.50 -10.30 7.19
N GLU A 323 -23.38 -10.43 6.45
CA GLU A 323 -23.28 -11.19 5.20
C GLU A 323 -24.24 -10.72 4.09
N THR A 324 -24.70 -9.48 4.15
CA THR A 324 -25.57 -8.90 3.12
C THR A 324 -25.15 -7.48 2.80
N LEU A 325 -25.50 -7.02 1.59
CA LEU A 325 -25.36 -5.61 1.23
C LEU A 325 -26.64 -4.86 1.62
N GLN A 326 -26.53 -4.01 2.64
CA GLN A 326 -27.58 -3.11 3.08
C GLN A 326 -27.52 -1.82 2.27
N VAL A 327 -28.66 -1.37 1.73
CA VAL A 327 -28.78 -0.15 0.93
C VAL A 327 -29.89 0.71 1.52
N ILE A 328 -29.56 1.94 1.90
CA ILE A 328 -30.46 2.85 2.60
C ILE A 328 -30.76 4.04 1.68
N GLU A 329 -32.02 4.26 1.38
CA GLU A 329 -32.54 5.30 0.48
C GLU A 329 -33.16 6.42 1.31
N SER A 330 -32.89 7.68 0.95
CA SER A 330 -33.58 8.85 1.49
C SER A 330 -34.49 9.48 0.43
N GLY A 331 -35.79 9.56 0.75
CA GLY A 331 -36.80 10.22 -0.07
C GLY A 331 -36.89 11.73 0.17
N ASP A 332 -37.70 12.44 -0.64
CA ASP A 332 -37.78 13.92 -0.71
C ASP A 332 -38.05 14.65 0.62
N ARG A 333 -38.61 13.96 1.62
CA ARG A 333 -38.93 14.51 2.95
C ARG A 333 -38.08 13.90 4.05
N GLY A 334 -36.95 13.30 3.69
CA GLY A 334 -36.03 12.62 4.61
C GLY A 334 -36.54 11.28 5.13
N ALA A 335 -37.63 10.73 4.58
CA ALA A 335 -38.08 9.39 4.95
C ALA A 335 -37.05 8.35 4.48
N LEU A 336 -36.59 7.51 5.42
CA LEU A 336 -35.57 6.52 5.14
C LEU A 336 -36.17 5.12 4.95
N THR A 337 -35.72 4.43 3.92
CA THR A 337 -36.02 3.01 3.70
C THR A 337 -34.73 2.22 3.53
N THR A 338 -34.69 0.99 4.03
CA THR A 338 -33.60 0.05 3.76
C THR A 338 -34.07 -1.05 2.82
N ARG A 339 -33.20 -1.46 1.91
CA ARG A 339 -33.30 -2.64 1.07
C ARG A 339 -32.07 -3.49 1.23
N VAL A 340 -32.25 -4.80 1.10
CA VAL A 340 -31.14 -5.75 1.09
C VAL A 340 -30.92 -6.22 -0.34
N TYR A 341 -29.67 -6.21 -0.77
CA TYR A 341 -29.24 -6.88 -1.98
C TYR A 341 -28.50 -8.17 -1.58
N ALA A 342 -29.06 -9.31 -1.98
CA ALA A 342 -28.52 -10.63 -1.66
C ALA A 342 -28.65 -11.56 -2.86
N GLY A 343 -27.57 -12.25 -3.23
CA GLY A 343 -27.58 -13.23 -4.31
C GLY A 343 -28.07 -12.71 -5.66
N GLY A 344 -27.79 -11.45 -6.00
CA GLY A 344 -28.23 -10.84 -7.26
C GLY A 344 -29.66 -10.28 -7.24
N THR A 345 -30.37 -10.35 -6.12
CA THR A 345 -31.78 -9.98 -6.02
C THR A 345 -31.99 -8.89 -4.97
N TRP A 346 -32.90 -7.97 -5.28
CA TRP A 346 -33.36 -6.93 -4.36
C TRP A 346 -34.54 -7.45 -3.53
N LEU A 347 -34.42 -7.35 -2.20
CA LEU A 347 -35.54 -7.61 -1.29
C LEU A 347 -36.46 -6.38 -1.18
N GLU A 348 -37.64 -6.60 -0.59
CA GLU A 348 -38.60 -5.53 -0.33
C GLU A 348 -38.03 -4.44 0.57
N ALA A 349 -38.40 -3.18 0.28
CA ALA A 349 -38.03 -2.04 1.10
C ALA A 349 -38.74 -2.08 2.45
N ARG A 350 -38.01 -1.70 3.50
CA ARG A 350 -38.53 -1.56 4.85
C ARG A 350 -38.27 -0.14 5.36
N PRO A 351 -39.26 0.53 5.97
CA PRO A 351 -39.03 1.84 6.56
C PRO A 351 -38.08 1.75 7.76
N LEU A 352 -37.24 2.77 7.93
CA LEU A 352 -36.44 2.94 9.14
C LEU A 352 -37.23 3.75 10.19
N PRO A 353 -36.95 3.57 11.49
CA PRO A 353 -37.71 4.21 12.56
C PRO A 353 -37.41 5.72 12.74
N PHE A 354 -36.56 6.30 11.89
CA PHE A 354 -36.18 7.71 11.91
C PHE A 354 -35.99 8.24 10.49
N SER A 355 -36.00 9.57 10.36
CA SER A 355 -35.77 10.31 9.12
C SER A 355 -34.39 10.95 9.10
N GLY A 356 -33.95 11.33 7.90
CA GLY A 356 -32.73 12.08 7.63
C GLY A 356 -32.42 12.15 6.14
N PHE A 357 -31.51 13.04 5.78
CA PHE A 357 -31.04 13.31 4.43
C PHE A 357 -29.58 12.86 4.28
N GLU A 358 -29.13 12.69 3.03
CA GLU A 358 -27.74 12.37 2.68
C GLU A 358 -27.15 11.22 3.53
N PRO A 359 -27.83 10.05 3.67
CA PRO A 359 -27.37 9.01 4.58
C PRO A 359 -25.97 8.50 4.20
N VAL A 360 -25.15 8.18 5.20
CA VAL A 360 -23.90 7.43 5.05
C VAL A 360 -23.89 6.30 6.07
N ALA A 361 -23.56 5.09 5.62
CA ALA A 361 -23.62 3.88 6.44
C ALA A 361 -22.30 3.12 6.42
N ARG A 362 -21.96 2.50 7.54
CA ARG A 362 -20.77 1.65 7.68
C ARG A 362 -20.98 0.61 8.77
N ALA A 363 -20.45 -0.59 8.56
CA ALA A 363 -20.37 -1.57 9.64
C ALA A 363 -19.26 -1.20 10.65
N ALA A 364 -19.54 -1.41 11.93
CA ALA A 364 -18.63 -1.20 13.05
C ALA A 364 -18.75 -2.41 13.98
N GLY A 365 -17.85 -3.39 13.83
CA GLY A 365 -17.95 -4.66 14.55
C GLY A 365 -19.23 -5.40 14.18
N ASP A 366 -20.09 -5.66 15.15
CA ASP A 366 -21.37 -6.35 15.00
C ASP A 366 -22.56 -5.41 14.75
N ARG A 367 -22.30 -4.13 14.47
CA ARG A 367 -23.33 -3.10 14.26
C ARG A 367 -23.27 -2.49 12.87
N LEU A 368 -24.43 -2.15 12.33
CA LEU A 368 -24.56 -1.23 11.20
C LEU A 368 -24.75 0.18 11.76
N VAL A 369 -23.80 1.07 11.51
CA VAL A 369 -23.90 2.48 11.88
C VAL A 369 -24.42 3.28 10.70
N LEU A 370 -25.39 4.16 10.96
CA LEU A 370 -25.98 5.07 10.00
C LEU A 370 -25.87 6.49 10.54
N VAL A 371 -25.21 7.35 9.77
CA VAL A 371 -25.13 8.80 10.00
C VAL A 371 -26.00 9.49 8.96
N VAL A 372 -26.80 10.45 9.39
CA VAL A 372 -27.72 11.21 8.54
C VAL A 372 -27.59 12.69 8.83
N LYS A 373 -27.87 13.50 7.83
CA LYS A 373 -28.01 14.94 7.96
C LYS A 373 -29.47 15.29 8.26
N GLU A 374 -29.68 16.13 9.26
CA GLU A 374 -31.00 16.65 9.61
C GLU A 374 -31.35 17.87 8.75
N GLU A 375 -32.63 18.27 8.75
CA GLU A 375 -33.11 19.44 7.98
C GLU A 375 -32.40 20.75 8.37
N ASN A 376 -31.99 20.88 9.64
CA ASN A 376 -31.22 22.02 10.13
C ASN A 376 -29.71 21.96 9.76
N GLY A 377 -29.28 20.93 9.02
CA GLY A 377 -27.91 20.69 8.61
C GLY A 377 -27.04 19.95 9.62
N SER A 378 -27.51 19.72 10.86
CA SER A 378 -26.78 18.94 11.87
C SER A 378 -26.64 17.47 11.48
N LEU A 379 -25.64 16.76 12.01
CA LEU A 379 -25.53 15.32 11.84
C LEU A 379 -26.09 14.59 13.04
N ALA A 380 -26.87 13.55 12.77
CA ALA A 380 -27.34 12.58 13.75
C ALA A 380 -26.90 11.18 13.36
N TRP A 381 -26.88 10.28 14.32
CA TRP A 381 -26.54 8.89 14.09
C TRP A 381 -27.43 7.93 14.86
N SER A 382 -27.53 6.72 14.34
CA SER A 382 -28.13 5.57 15.00
C SER A 382 -27.37 4.32 14.58
N HIS A 383 -27.50 3.24 15.36
CA HIS A 383 -26.89 1.97 15.02
C HIS A 383 -27.89 0.82 15.14
N TYR A 384 -27.77 -0.16 14.25
CA TYR A 384 -28.55 -1.39 14.26
C TYR A 384 -27.67 -2.56 14.70
N GLY A 385 -28.16 -3.31 15.69
CA GLY A 385 -27.59 -4.60 16.07
C GLY A 385 -28.61 -5.71 15.82
N LEU A 386 -28.16 -6.90 15.42
CA LEU A 386 -29.05 -8.04 15.14
C LEU A 386 -29.93 -8.42 16.33
N GLN A 387 -29.44 -8.20 17.56
CA GLN A 387 -30.16 -8.50 18.80
C GLN A 387 -30.87 -7.30 19.41
N THR A 388 -30.42 -6.07 19.10
CA THR A 388 -30.89 -4.84 19.76
C THR A 388 -31.78 -3.98 18.87
N ASN A 389 -31.90 -4.31 17.58
CA ASN A 389 -32.52 -3.46 16.56
C ASN A 389 -31.85 -2.07 16.49
N TRP A 390 -32.50 -1.10 15.86
CA TRP A 390 -32.05 0.29 15.78
C TRP A 390 -32.08 0.97 17.15
N SER A 391 -31.01 1.67 17.49
CA SER A 391 -30.95 2.56 18.65
C SER A 391 -31.76 3.84 18.41
N ASP A 392 -32.04 4.57 19.50
CA ASP A 392 -32.52 5.93 19.37
C ASP A 392 -31.52 6.79 18.58
N LYS A 393 -32.07 7.73 17.81
CA LYS A 393 -31.28 8.70 17.02
C LYS A 393 -30.65 9.71 17.98
N GLN A 394 -29.33 9.86 17.89
CA GLN A 394 -28.54 10.74 18.75
C GLN A 394 -27.84 11.81 17.90
N VAL A 395 -27.68 13.01 18.47
CA VAL A 395 -26.93 14.09 17.80
C VAL A 395 -25.45 13.71 17.76
N LEU A 396 -24.86 13.76 16.57
CA LEU A 396 -23.44 13.50 16.34
C LEU A 396 -22.66 14.79 16.11
N VAL A 397 -23.16 15.71 15.31
CA VAL A 397 -22.55 17.03 15.09
C VAL A 397 -23.67 18.06 15.21
N PRO A 398 -23.72 18.87 16.27
CA PRO A 398 -24.85 19.77 16.53
C PRO A 398 -24.91 20.95 15.56
N GLN A 399 -23.78 21.37 14.98
CA GLN A 399 -23.70 22.44 14.00
C GLN A 399 -24.03 21.96 12.59
N SER A 400 -24.39 22.89 11.70
CA SER A 400 -24.62 22.60 10.29
C SER A 400 -23.37 22.05 9.60
N VAL A 401 -23.54 21.04 8.75
CA VAL A 401 -22.49 20.36 7.99
C VAL A 401 -22.78 20.44 6.50
N SER A 402 -21.78 20.86 5.72
CA SER A 402 -21.88 20.97 4.27
C SER A 402 -21.75 19.61 3.61
N ARG A 403 -20.74 18.81 4.00
CA ARG A 403 -20.38 17.50 3.43
C ARG A 403 -19.83 16.60 4.52
N PHE A 404 -19.94 15.29 4.36
CA PHE A 404 -19.33 14.33 5.29
C PHE A 404 -19.11 12.96 4.65
N ALA A 405 -18.19 12.19 5.23
CA ALA A 405 -17.89 10.81 4.87
C ALA A 405 -17.64 9.99 6.13
N LEU A 406 -17.84 8.68 6.03
CA LEU A 406 -17.65 7.73 7.13
C LEU A 406 -16.89 6.51 6.62
N THR A 407 -15.87 6.08 7.37
CA THR A 407 -15.21 4.79 7.16
C THR A 407 -15.01 4.07 8.49
N GLY A 408 -14.62 2.80 8.41
CA GLY A 408 -14.33 1.97 9.57
C GLY A 408 -13.18 1.00 9.29
N TRP A 409 -12.53 0.58 10.36
CA TRP A 409 -11.44 -0.39 10.37
C TRP A 409 -11.61 -1.36 11.55
N ASP A 410 -10.62 -2.22 11.75
CA ASP A 410 -10.64 -3.31 12.72
C ASP A 410 -11.01 -2.87 14.13
N GLY A 411 -11.63 -3.78 14.89
CA GLY A 411 -12.10 -3.53 16.25
C GLY A 411 -13.39 -2.71 16.36
N GLY A 412 -14.08 -2.46 15.24
CA GLY A 412 -15.34 -1.70 15.21
C GLY A 412 -15.15 -0.20 15.40
N ASN A 413 -13.96 0.30 15.08
CA ASN A 413 -13.69 1.73 15.11
C ASN A 413 -14.23 2.41 13.85
N LEU A 414 -14.62 3.69 13.98
CA LEU A 414 -15.09 4.52 12.87
C LEU A 414 -14.36 5.85 12.83
N MET A 415 -14.26 6.41 11.62
CA MET A 415 -13.83 7.78 11.39
C MET A 415 -14.91 8.50 10.60
N LEU A 416 -15.48 9.55 11.19
CA LEU A 416 -16.28 10.55 10.50
C LEU A 416 -15.36 11.70 10.09
N ALA A 417 -15.39 12.12 8.84
CA ALA A 417 -14.88 13.42 8.40
C ALA A 417 -16.05 14.28 7.92
N TYR A 418 -16.06 15.55 8.27
CA TYR A 418 -17.13 16.47 7.89
C TYR A 418 -16.59 17.89 7.64
N VAL A 419 -17.30 18.64 6.83
CA VAL A 419 -16.95 20.01 6.41
C VAL A 419 -17.96 20.97 6.99
N ASP A 420 -17.49 21.99 7.70
CA ASP A 420 -18.35 23.04 8.26
C ASP A 420 -18.82 24.04 7.17
N PRO A 421 -19.68 25.02 7.50
CA PRO A 421 -20.13 26.03 6.53
C PRO A 421 -19.04 27.03 6.10
N ASN A 422 -17.86 27.01 6.71
CA ASN A 422 -16.70 27.83 6.35
C ASN A 422 -15.65 27.02 5.59
N ASP A 423 -16.05 25.88 5.00
CA ASP A 423 -15.22 24.96 4.24
C ASP A 423 -14.10 24.28 5.05
N ARG A 424 -14.15 24.33 6.38
CA ARG A 424 -13.13 23.73 7.27
C ARG A 424 -13.44 22.25 7.53
N ILE A 425 -12.42 21.40 7.38
CA ILE A 425 -12.55 19.96 7.56
C ILE A 425 -12.28 19.58 9.02
N TYR A 426 -13.22 18.86 9.62
CA TYR A 426 -13.13 18.26 10.94
C TYR A 426 -13.28 16.75 10.86
N SER A 427 -12.83 16.06 11.91
CA SER A 427 -13.04 14.63 12.08
C SER A 427 -13.52 14.28 13.48
N ARG A 428 -14.24 13.16 13.62
CA ARG A 428 -14.55 12.52 14.91
C ARG A 428 -14.26 11.04 14.79
N ARG A 429 -13.58 10.48 15.79
CA ARG A 429 -13.33 9.05 15.88
C ARG A 429 -14.36 8.39 16.80
N TYR A 430 -14.88 7.24 16.41
CA TYR A 430 -15.59 6.34 17.30
C TYR A 430 -14.65 5.24 17.73
N ALA A 431 -14.34 5.18 19.03
CA ALA A 431 -13.49 4.15 19.61
C ALA A 431 -13.98 3.82 21.02
N LYS A 432 -13.77 2.58 21.47
CA LYS A 432 -14.12 2.14 22.83
C LYS A 432 -15.59 2.42 23.22
N GLY A 433 -16.49 2.42 22.25
CA GLY A 433 -17.93 2.57 22.45
C GLY A 433 -18.46 4.02 22.44
N CYS A 434 -17.62 5.04 22.25
CA CYS A 434 -18.05 6.44 22.20
C CYS A 434 -17.40 7.24 21.06
N TRP A 435 -18.04 8.35 20.69
CA TRP A 435 -17.47 9.34 19.79
C TRP A 435 -16.59 10.30 20.57
N GLU A 436 -15.34 10.45 20.13
CA GLU A 436 -14.37 11.40 20.68
C GLU A 436 -14.69 12.84 20.25
N ASP A 437 -14.01 13.81 20.86
CA ASP A 437 -14.16 15.24 20.52
C ASP A 437 -13.73 15.52 19.08
N PRO A 438 -14.31 16.55 18.43
CA PRO A 438 -13.94 16.91 17.08
C PRO A 438 -12.49 17.41 16.99
N VAL A 439 -11.78 16.92 15.98
CA VAL A 439 -10.39 17.32 15.65
C VAL A 439 -10.39 18.09 14.35
N ASP A 440 -9.79 19.28 14.33
CA ASP A 440 -9.51 20.02 13.09
C ASP A 440 -8.46 19.24 12.28
N VAL A 441 -8.80 18.87 11.05
CA VAL A 441 -7.92 18.09 10.17
C VAL A 441 -6.79 18.96 9.61
N GLY A 442 -6.92 20.29 9.64
CA GLY A 442 -5.90 21.22 9.18
C GLY A 442 -6.16 21.80 7.78
N PHE A 443 -7.15 21.28 7.05
CA PHE A 443 -7.41 21.60 5.65
C PHE A 443 -8.81 22.18 5.41
N THR A 444 -8.99 22.79 4.24
CA THR A 444 -10.28 23.30 3.77
C THR A 444 -10.65 22.69 2.41
N THR A 445 -11.94 22.64 2.09
CA THR A 445 -12.47 22.15 0.80
C THR A 445 -13.82 22.79 0.52
N ASP A 446 -14.03 23.28 -0.70
CA ASP A 446 -15.34 23.71 -1.22
C ASP A 446 -16.07 22.57 -1.97
N GLY A 447 -15.41 21.42 -2.09
CA GLY A 447 -15.88 20.24 -2.81
C GLY A 447 -16.22 19.05 -1.93
N ALA A 448 -16.48 17.91 -2.58
CA ALA A 448 -16.83 16.67 -1.90
C ALA A 448 -15.62 16.03 -1.19
N VAL A 449 -15.90 15.17 -0.21
CA VAL A 449 -14.91 14.42 0.57
C VAL A 449 -15.21 12.93 0.51
N ALA A 450 -14.18 12.09 0.53
CA ALA A 450 -14.29 10.64 0.61
C ALA A 450 -13.26 10.06 1.59
N LEU A 451 -13.67 9.03 2.33
CA LEU A 451 -12.80 8.32 3.27
C LEU A 451 -12.66 6.86 2.85
N ALA A 452 -11.45 6.34 2.92
CA ALA A 452 -11.15 4.92 2.74
C ALA A 452 -10.06 4.46 3.71
N THR A 453 -9.98 3.14 3.93
CA THR A 453 -8.98 2.49 4.78
C THR A 453 -8.16 1.50 3.97
N LEU A 454 -6.85 1.49 4.14
CA LEU A 454 -5.95 0.46 3.61
C LEU A 454 -5.11 -0.07 4.78
N GLY A 455 -5.59 -1.15 5.39
CA GLY A 455 -5.06 -1.64 6.66
C GLY A 455 -5.11 -0.56 7.74
N ALA A 456 -3.96 -0.30 8.36
CA ALA A 456 -3.81 0.69 9.43
C ALA A 456 -3.73 2.16 8.95
N THR A 457 -3.89 2.43 7.66
CA THR A 457 -3.86 3.78 7.10
C THR A 457 -5.25 4.19 6.61
N LEU A 458 -5.76 5.30 7.12
CA LEU A 458 -6.94 5.99 6.60
C LEU A 458 -6.49 7.05 5.60
N LEU A 459 -7.19 7.17 4.49
CA LEU A 459 -7.01 8.23 3.51
C LEU A 459 -8.30 9.06 3.40
N LEU A 460 -8.16 10.37 3.59
CA LEU A 460 -9.19 11.35 3.32
C LEU A 460 -8.87 12.07 2.02
N VAL A 461 -9.68 11.82 0.99
CA VAL A 461 -9.62 12.50 -0.30
C VAL A 461 -10.58 13.69 -0.29
N PHE A 462 -10.13 14.84 -0.75
CA PHE A 462 -10.92 16.07 -0.81
C PHE A 462 -10.51 16.93 -2.01
N GLN A 463 -11.35 17.89 -2.41
CA GLN A 463 -11.04 18.82 -3.49
C GLN A 463 -10.36 20.08 -2.91
N LYS A 464 -9.31 20.54 -3.59
CA LYS A 464 -8.63 21.78 -3.23
C LYS A 464 -9.57 22.97 -3.47
N PRO A 465 -9.66 23.92 -2.52
CA PRO A 465 -10.58 25.04 -2.61
C PRO A 465 -10.28 25.96 -3.80
N GLY A 466 -11.29 26.72 -4.23
CA GLY A 466 -11.19 27.71 -5.30
C GLY A 466 -11.64 27.18 -6.67
N GLY A 467 -12.42 26.12 -6.72
CA GLY A 467 -13.01 25.59 -7.96
C GLY A 467 -12.00 25.07 -9.00
N CYS A 468 -10.75 24.81 -8.60
CA CYS A 468 -9.73 24.26 -9.50
C CYS A 468 -10.02 22.79 -9.87
N GLY A 469 -10.75 22.07 -9.01
CA GLY A 469 -11.10 20.66 -9.19
C GLY A 469 -9.97 19.69 -8.86
N GLU A 470 -8.78 20.19 -8.48
CA GLU A 470 -7.65 19.36 -8.07
C GLU A 470 -8.00 18.57 -6.81
N MET A 471 -7.83 17.25 -6.85
CA MET A 471 -8.01 16.41 -5.68
C MET A 471 -6.72 16.27 -4.88
N GLN A 472 -6.86 16.29 -3.56
CA GLN A 472 -5.82 16.11 -2.57
C GLN A 472 -6.20 14.94 -1.66
N VAL A 473 -5.21 14.37 -0.99
CA VAL A 473 -5.40 13.32 0.00
C VAL A 473 -4.50 13.57 1.21
N VAL A 474 -5.04 13.32 2.40
CA VAL A 474 -4.33 13.37 3.68
C VAL A 474 -4.49 12.01 4.38
N SER A 475 -3.43 11.54 5.03
CA SER A 475 -3.41 10.25 5.72
C SER A 475 -3.60 10.37 7.23
N TYR A 476 -4.05 9.28 7.85
CA TYR A 476 -4.13 9.10 9.30
C TYR A 476 -3.74 7.66 9.63
N ASN A 477 -2.83 7.46 10.58
CA ASN A 477 -2.33 6.14 10.96
C ASN A 477 -2.97 5.65 12.26
N THR A 478 -3.41 4.39 12.30
CA THR A 478 -4.12 3.80 13.46
C THR A 478 -3.30 2.76 14.21
N ALA A 479 -2.12 2.37 13.73
CA ALA A 479 -1.35 1.27 14.32
C ALA A 479 0.02 1.69 14.83
N ASP A 480 0.45 1.04 15.91
CA ASP A 480 1.76 1.27 16.54
C ASP A 480 2.92 0.81 15.65
N TYR A 481 2.71 -0.25 14.84
CA TYR A 481 3.74 -0.79 13.94
C TYR A 481 4.08 0.12 12.73
N ASN A 482 3.37 1.25 12.60
CA ASN A 482 3.65 2.32 11.65
C ASN A 482 4.22 3.59 12.33
N VAL A 483 4.44 3.53 13.66
CA VAL A 483 5.02 4.64 14.43
C VAL A 483 6.53 4.56 14.39
N VAL A 484 7.14 5.69 14.05
CA VAL A 484 8.58 5.88 13.99
C VAL A 484 8.96 7.11 14.78
N THR A 485 9.91 6.98 15.71
CA THR A 485 10.47 8.08 16.48
C THR A 485 11.99 8.07 16.41
N TYR A 486 12.56 9.05 15.74
CA TYR A 486 13.99 9.24 15.62
C TYR A 486 14.58 9.74 16.95
N PRO A 487 15.74 9.21 17.37
CA PRO A 487 16.52 9.77 18.46
C PRO A 487 16.98 11.20 18.17
N GLU A 488 17.06 12.03 19.21
CA GLU A 488 17.59 13.40 19.10
C GLU A 488 19.03 13.39 18.55
N GLY A 489 19.31 14.23 17.55
CA GLY A 489 20.63 14.32 16.92
C GLY A 489 20.97 13.21 15.93
N SER A 490 20.00 12.37 15.55
CA SER A 490 20.19 11.39 14.47
C SER A 490 20.60 12.11 13.17
N PRO A 491 21.58 11.60 12.40
CA PRO A 491 21.89 12.15 11.08
C PRO A 491 20.70 12.04 10.11
N TYR A 492 19.76 11.15 10.43
CA TYR A 492 18.52 10.93 9.70
C TYR A 492 17.31 11.66 10.32
N SER A 493 17.47 12.36 11.46
CA SER A 493 16.38 13.16 12.03
C SER A 493 16.25 14.50 11.33
N GLY A 494 15.32 14.59 10.41
CA GLY A 494 14.76 15.83 9.89
C GLY A 494 13.48 16.23 10.65
N PRO A 495 12.96 17.45 10.41
CA PRO A 495 11.77 17.96 11.08
C PRO A 495 10.49 17.17 10.73
N TYR A 496 10.54 16.24 9.76
CA TYR A 496 9.39 15.63 9.11
C TYR A 496 9.29 14.11 9.29
N ASP A 497 10.29 13.48 9.92
CA ASP A 497 10.52 12.03 9.76
C ASP A 497 9.88 11.18 10.85
N ASN A 498 9.48 11.80 11.96
CA ASN A 498 8.67 11.12 12.96
C ASN A 498 7.25 10.92 12.43
N THR A 499 6.72 9.73 12.69
CA THR A 499 5.33 9.41 12.37
C THR A 499 4.53 9.30 13.65
N VAL A 500 3.24 9.55 13.50
CA VAL A 500 2.32 9.60 14.63
C VAL A 500 1.20 8.59 14.45
N LYS A 501 0.71 8.08 15.57
CA LYS A 501 -0.54 7.34 15.65
C LYS A 501 -1.64 8.27 16.11
N ASP A 502 -2.83 7.99 15.62
CA ASP A 502 -4.06 8.66 16.00
C ASP A 502 -4.11 10.17 15.69
N ALA A 503 -3.36 10.61 14.68
CA ALA A 503 -3.33 11.99 14.21
C ALA A 503 -3.29 12.07 12.68
N TRP A 504 -3.93 13.11 12.14
CA TRP A 504 -3.89 13.44 10.72
C TRP A 504 -2.53 13.99 10.32
N ALA A 505 -2.11 13.67 9.10
CA ALA A 505 -0.90 14.25 8.53
C ALA A 505 -1.09 15.76 8.38
N LYS A 506 -0.01 16.51 8.66
CA LYS A 506 -0.03 17.96 8.46
C LYS A 506 0.16 18.37 7.00
N SER A 507 0.51 17.43 6.12
CA SER A 507 0.52 17.61 4.66
C SER A 507 -0.58 16.80 4.00
N ALA A 508 -1.15 17.39 2.95
CA ALA A 508 -1.90 16.67 1.94
C ALA A 508 -1.08 16.65 0.64
N TYR A 509 -1.28 15.62 -0.16
CA TYR A 509 -0.60 15.42 -1.43
C TYR A 509 -1.62 15.22 -2.55
N PRO A 510 -1.28 15.50 -3.81
CA PRO A 510 -2.24 15.38 -4.90
C PRO A 510 -2.64 13.92 -5.14
N VAL A 511 -3.92 13.70 -5.45
CA VAL A 511 -4.36 12.45 -6.07
C VAL A 511 -3.88 12.46 -7.51
N ALA A 512 -2.74 11.84 -7.79
CA ALA A 512 -2.10 11.86 -9.10
C ALA A 512 -1.40 10.53 -9.37
N HIS A 513 -1.32 10.13 -10.64
CA HIS A 513 -0.39 9.08 -11.03
C HIS A 513 1.02 9.64 -11.19
N PHE A 514 1.97 8.94 -10.59
CA PHE A 514 3.38 9.20 -10.77
C PHE A 514 3.80 8.74 -12.17
N ALA A 515 4.23 9.67 -13.02
CA ALA A 515 4.70 9.40 -14.37
C ALA A 515 5.92 10.24 -14.69
N HIS A 516 6.74 9.79 -15.64
CA HIS A 516 7.85 10.56 -16.17
C HIS A 516 7.48 11.21 -17.51
N GLY A 517 7.94 12.43 -17.75
CA GLY A 517 7.80 13.10 -19.05
C GLY A 517 8.46 14.48 -19.11
N PRO A 518 8.51 15.09 -20.31
CA PRO A 518 9.13 16.41 -20.50
C PRO A 518 8.44 17.49 -19.67
N ASN A 519 9.22 18.21 -18.87
CA ASN A 519 8.75 19.33 -18.06
C ASN A 519 8.85 20.64 -18.87
N ALA A 520 7.92 21.58 -18.66
CA ALA A 520 7.94 22.89 -19.30
C ALA A 520 9.21 23.70 -18.96
N THR A 521 9.83 23.46 -17.81
CA THR A 521 11.09 24.09 -17.41
C THR A 521 12.33 23.38 -17.96
N THR A 522 12.23 22.08 -18.29
CA THR A 522 13.32 21.24 -18.81
C THR A 522 12.84 20.36 -19.98
N PRO A 523 12.52 20.95 -21.15
CA PRO A 523 11.75 20.26 -22.21
C PRO A 523 12.48 19.09 -22.89
N GLY A 524 13.79 18.93 -22.65
CA GLY A 524 14.62 17.86 -23.19
C GLY A 524 14.83 16.67 -22.26
N GLU A 525 14.31 16.73 -21.04
CA GLU A 525 14.57 15.75 -19.97
C GLU A 525 13.25 15.13 -19.49
N ASN A 526 13.27 13.82 -19.21
CA ASN A 526 12.12 13.15 -18.60
C ASN A 526 12.17 13.38 -17.09
N GLU A 527 11.30 14.24 -16.59
CA GLU A 527 11.16 14.54 -15.16
C GLU A 527 9.94 13.80 -14.59
N PRO A 528 9.91 13.56 -13.27
CA PRO A 528 8.65 13.25 -12.59
C PRO A 528 7.61 14.33 -12.84
N LEU A 529 6.42 13.90 -13.25
CA LEU A 529 5.26 14.74 -13.45
C LEU A 529 4.18 14.32 -12.45
N LEU A 530 3.89 15.21 -11.50
CA LEU A 530 2.70 15.13 -10.66
C LEU A 530 1.60 15.96 -11.31
N ARG A 531 0.64 15.29 -11.97
CA ARG A 531 -0.56 15.93 -12.52
C ARG A 531 -1.77 15.53 -11.68
N PRO A 532 -2.25 16.40 -10.78
CA PRO A 532 -3.43 16.12 -9.97
C PRO A 532 -4.63 15.78 -10.84
N TYR A 533 -5.36 14.74 -10.44
CA TYR A 533 -6.63 14.41 -11.05
C TYR A 533 -7.66 15.48 -10.73
N LEU A 534 -8.44 15.79 -11.76
CA LEU A 534 -9.45 16.84 -11.70
C LEU A 534 -10.84 16.20 -11.65
N GLY A 535 -11.62 16.59 -10.64
CA GLY A 535 -13.01 16.20 -10.49
C GLY A 535 -13.89 17.41 -10.19
N ASN A 536 -15.19 17.28 -10.46
CA ASN A 536 -16.21 18.22 -10.02
C ASN A 536 -17.50 17.43 -9.78
N GLY A 537 -17.97 17.35 -8.54
CA GLY A 537 -19.09 16.48 -8.16
C GLY A 537 -18.75 15.52 -7.01
N PRO A 538 -19.57 14.48 -6.79
CA PRO A 538 -19.40 13.58 -5.66
C PRO A 538 -18.13 12.72 -5.80
N LEU A 539 -17.54 12.37 -4.65
CA LEU A 539 -16.41 11.44 -4.55
C LEU A 539 -16.87 10.21 -3.79
N ALA A 540 -16.45 9.03 -4.26
CA ALA A 540 -16.63 7.80 -3.49
C ALA A 540 -15.36 6.96 -3.56
N ALA A 541 -15.04 6.31 -2.45
CA ALA A 541 -13.92 5.39 -2.38
C ALA A 541 -14.32 4.13 -1.62
N ALA A 542 -13.82 2.98 -2.05
CA ALA A 542 -13.94 1.74 -1.30
C ALA A 542 -12.70 0.87 -1.50
N THR A 543 -12.39 0.09 -0.48
CA THR A 543 -11.23 -0.81 -0.49
C THR A 543 -11.68 -2.23 -0.82
N LEU A 544 -10.98 -2.87 -1.74
CA LEU A 544 -11.14 -4.29 -2.04
C LEU A 544 -9.76 -4.93 -2.06
N ASP A 545 -9.59 -5.92 -1.18
CA ASP A 545 -8.38 -6.74 -1.07
C ASP A 545 -7.03 -6.02 -1.23
N GLY A 546 -6.83 -4.98 -0.41
CA GLY A 546 -5.57 -4.22 -0.38
C GLY A 546 -5.45 -3.14 -1.45
N VAL A 547 -6.55 -2.79 -2.12
CA VAL A 547 -6.59 -1.70 -3.10
C VAL A 547 -7.77 -0.77 -2.81
N ILE A 548 -7.50 0.51 -2.59
CA ILE A 548 -8.51 1.56 -2.55
C ILE A 548 -8.85 1.92 -3.99
N HIS A 549 -10.13 1.85 -4.36
CA HIS A 549 -10.67 2.35 -5.61
C HIS A 549 -11.39 3.67 -5.34
N LEU A 550 -10.89 4.75 -5.93
CA LEU A 550 -11.55 6.05 -5.99
C LEU A 550 -12.37 6.12 -7.28
N VAL A 551 -13.60 6.60 -7.19
CA VAL A 551 -14.48 6.89 -8.33
C VAL A 551 -15.02 8.30 -8.20
N HIS A 552 -15.05 9.03 -9.32
CA HIS A 552 -15.57 10.39 -9.39
C HIS A 552 -15.93 10.78 -10.83
N PRO A 553 -16.83 11.74 -11.08
CA PRO A 553 -17.05 12.30 -12.40
C PRO A 553 -15.89 13.19 -12.86
N GLY A 554 -15.73 13.34 -14.17
CA GLY A 554 -14.77 14.29 -14.74
C GLY A 554 -15.09 15.74 -14.38
N ARG A 555 -14.08 16.63 -14.39
CA ARG A 555 -14.25 18.05 -14.02
C ARG A 555 -15.37 18.78 -14.79
N HIS A 556 -15.60 18.41 -16.04
CA HIS A 556 -16.53 19.10 -16.95
C HIS A 556 -17.57 18.15 -17.57
N ASN A 557 -17.71 16.94 -17.06
CA ASN A 557 -18.67 15.96 -17.57
C ASN A 557 -19.03 14.94 -16.48
N SER A 558 -20.15 14.25 -16.66
CA SER A 558 -20.64 13.27 -15.69
C SER A 558 -20.02 11.87 -15.86
N GLN A 559 -19.10 11.66 -16.81
CA GLN A 559 -18.48 10.35 -17.03
C GLN A 559 -17.67 9.97 -15.79
N LEU A 560 -17.98 8.80 -15.22
CA LEU A 560 -17.22 8.29 -14.08
C LEU A 560 -15.84 7.83 -14.50
N LEU A 561 -14.87 8.28 -13.72
CA LEU A 561 -13.45 7.97 -13.79
C LEU A 561 -13.07 7.21 -12.53
N THR A 562 -12.08 6.33 -12.63
CA THR A 562 -11.56 5.54 -11.51
C THR A 562 -10.04 5.62 -11.46
N ALA A 563 -9.51 5.60 -10.23
CA ALA A 563 -8.10 5.42 -9.95
C ALA A 563 -7.94 4.53 -8.71
N ALA A 564 -6.80 3.86 -8.60
CA ALA A 564 -6.51 2.92 -7.52
C ALA A 564 -5.29 3.34 -6.70
N TYR A 565 -5.30 3.07 -5.40
CA TYR A 565 -4.16 3.23 -4.49
C TYR A 565 -3.95 1.93 -3.72
N SER A 566 -2.72 1.42 -3.63
CA SER A 566 -2.46 0.04 -3.18
C SER A 566 -1.21 -0.14 -2.30
N LEU A 567 -0.68 0.94 -1.72
CA LEU A 567 0.53 0.87 -0.89
C LEU A 567 0.14 0.90 0.59
N SER A 568 0.27 -0.23 1.28
CA SER A 568 0.08 -0.29 2.73
C SER A 568 1.30 0.27 3.47
N GLY A 569 1.09 0.70 4.71
CA GLY A 569 2.17 1.23 5.57
C GLY A 569 2.63 2.64 5.22
N ILE A 570 1.78 3.46 4.57
CA ILE A 570 2.12 4.87 4.35
C ILE A 570 2.29 5.56 5.70
N MET A 571 3.41 6.25 5.84
CA MET A 571 3.71 7.04 7.00
C MET A 571 3.09 8.44 6.92
N THR A 572 2.52 8.88 8.04
CA THR A 572 1.96 10.22 8.24
C THR A 572 3.04 11.09 8.89
N PRO A 573 3.67 12.03 8.16
CA PRO A 573 4.75 12.84 8.70
C PRO A 573 4.21 13.86 9.72
N ALA A 574 5.01 14.16 10.74
CA ALA A 574 4.62 15.09 11.79
C ALA A 574 4.48 16.56 11.35
N LEU A 575 5.05 16.98 10.19
CA LEU A 575 4.83 18.29 9.56
C LEU A 575 4.65 18.15 8.02
N PRO A 576 4.26 19.23 7.29
CA PRO A 576 3.94 19.12 5.87
C PRO A 576 5.16 18.87 4.98
N ILE A 577 5.08 17.89 4.07
CA ILE A 577 6.02 17.75 2.94
C ILE A 577 5.61 18.74 1.86
N SER A 578 6.57 19.51 1.36
CA SER A 578 6.35 20.44 0.24
C SER A 578 7.41 20.20 -0.81
N TYR A 579 7.10 19.51 -1.89
CA TYR A 579 8.02 19.46 -3.03
C TYR A 579 7.99 20.81 -3.78
N GLN A 580 8.94 21.71 -3.49
CA GLN A 580 9.23 22.87 -4.34
C GLN A 580 10.58 22.70 -5.01
N ALA A 581 10.56 22.33 -6.29
CA ALA A 581 11.75 22.18 -7.15
C ALA A 581 12.61 23.45 -7.30
N THR A 582 12.18 24.58 -6.73
CA THR A 582 12.90 25.87 -6.74
C THR A 582 13.50 26.26 -5.39
N GLU A 583 13.22 25.52 -4.32
CA GLU A 583 13.71 25.82 -2.97
C GLU A 583 14.47 24.60 -2.40
N GLU A 584 15.75 24.77 -2.09
CA GLU A 584 16.66 23.73 -1.54
C GLU A 584 16.20 23.14 -0.18
N THR A 585 15.16 23.68 0.46
CA THR A 585 14.84 23.42 1.88
C THR A 585 13.44 22.89 2.14
N THR A 586 12.70 22.44 1.11
CA THR A 586 11.29 22.01 1.27
C THR A 586 11.07 20.52 1.02
N THR A 587 12.01 19.85 0.36
CA THR A 587 12.00 18.40 0.14
C THR A 587 12.24 17.68 1.47
N SER A 588 11.35 16.76 1.84
CA SER A 588 11.69 15.80 2.90
C SER A 588 12.85 14.94 2.39
N ASN A 589 13.65 14.41 3.31
CA ASN A 589 14.73 13.49 2.98
C ASN A 589 14.18 12.08 2.58
N GLY A 590 12.95 11.99 2.06
CA GLY A 590 12.37 10.78 1.50
C GLY A 590 11.87 9.73 2.49
N TYR A 591 11.81 10.01 3.80
CA TYR A 591 11.57 8.96 4.79
C TYR A 591 10.11 8.46 4.81
N GLY A 592 9.86 7.37 4.06
CA GLY A 592 8.68 6.48 4.10
C GLY A 592 7.30 7.12 3.96
N THR A 593 7.21 8.37 3.50
CA THR A 593 5.96 8.91 3.00
C THR A 593 5.73 8.41 1.58
N LEU A 594 5.27 7.15 1.46
CA LEU A 594 4.68 6.57 0.23
C LEU A 594 3.52 7.41 -0.35
N ALA A 595 3.19 8.54 0.29
CA ALA A 595 2.34 9.63 -0.14
C ALA A 595 2.60 10.07 -1.60
N GLU A 596 3.81 9.98 -2.12
CA GLU A 596 4.12 10.50 -3.46
C GLU A 596 4.14 9.41 -4.56
N ALA A 597 4.03 8.12 -4.18
CA ALA A 597 4.11 6.99 -5.10
C ALA A 597 2.91 6.93 -6.05
N GLY A 598 1.90 7.76 -5.74
CA GLY A 598 0.81 8.11 -6.62
C GLY A 598 -0.26 7.02 -6.71
N TRP A 599 -1.35 7.42 -7.34
CA TRP A 599 -2.46 6.56 -7.70
C TRP A 599 -2.15 5.89 -9.05
N SER A 600 -2.89 4.84 -9.40
CA SER A 600 -2.87 4.28 -10.75
C SER A 600 -3.27 5.33 -11.77
N LYS A 601 -2.90 5.13 -13.04
CA LYS A 601 -3.46 5.89 -14.16
C LYS A 601 -4.99 5.89 -14.07
N GLN A 602 -5.58 7.06 -14.29
CA GLN A 602 -7.02 7.23 -14.29
C GLN A 602 -7.62 6.51 -15.51
N ALA A 603 -8.71 5.77 -15.29
CA ALA A 603 -9.43 5.05 -16.33
C ALA A 603 -10.92 5.39 -16.29
N THR A 604 -11.65 5.13 -17.37
CA THR A 604 -13.10 5.31 -17.43
C THR A 604 -13.84 4.10 -16.88
N VAL A 605 -14.88 4.32 -16.08
CA VAL A 605 -15.88 3.29 -15.78
C VAL A 605 -16.90 3.30 -16.92
N VAL A 606 -16.72 2.40 -17.88
CA VAL A 606 -17.43 2.43 -19.17
C VAL A 606 -18.95 2.41 -18.98
N GLY A 607 -19.63 3.40 -19.55
CA GLY A 607 -21.09 3.54 -19.52
C GLY A 607 -21.66 4.11 -18.22
N ALA A 608 -20.83 4.35 -17.20
CA ALA A 608 -21.27 4.86 -15.90
C ALA A 608 -21.14 6.39 -15.83
N TYR A 609 -22.21 7.04 -15.38
CA TYR A 609 -22.31 8.50 -15.25
C TYR A 609 -22.90 8.89 -13.89
N ALA A 610 -22.44 9.99 -13.31
CA ALA A 610 -22.99 10.58 -12.09
C ALA A 610 -22.97 12.11 -12.17
N ASP A 611 -24.09 12.73 -11.76
CA ASP A 611 -24.17 14.18 -11.60
C ASP A 611 -24.03 14.57 -10.12
N ASP A 612 -24.82 13.94 -9.25
CA ASP A 612 -24.95 14.29 -7.82
C ASP A 612 -24.86 13.08 -6.87
N LEU A 613 -25.26 11.88 -7.31
CA LEU A 613 -25.25 10.68 -6.51
C LEU A 613 -24.09 9.76 -6.89
N LEU A 614 -23.21 9.48 -5.94
CA LEU A 614 -22.17 8.46 -6.06
C LEU A 614 -21.88 7.83 -4.70
N VAL A 615 -22.05 6.52 -4.59
CA VAL A 615 -21.87 5.76 -3.35
C VAL A 615 -21.14 4.47 -3.66
N MET A 616 -20.20 4.09 -2.80
CA MET A 616 -19.47 2.83 -2.93
C MET A 616 -19.53 2.02 -1.65
N ALA A 617 -19.65 0.70 -1.80
CA ALA A 617 -19.51 -0.25 -0.72
C ALA A 617 -18.80 -1.51 -1.23
N THR A 618 -18.02 -2.13 -0.37
CA THR A 618 -17.45 -3.46 -0.62
C THR A 618 -18.28 -4.49 0.12
N HIS A 619 -18.66 -5.57 -0.56
CA HIS A 619 -19.32 -6.73 0.03
C HIS A 619 -18.77 -7.99 -0.66
N GLU A 620 -18.27 -8.92 0.15
CA GLU A 620 -17.50 -10.08 -0.34
C GLU A 620 -16.32 -9.62 -1.22
N ASP A 621 -16.14 -10.24 -2.39
CA ASP A 621 -15.08 -9.95 -3.36
C ASP A 621 -15.48 -8.86 -4.38
N VAL A 622 -16.52 -8.07 -4.10
CA VAL A 622 -17.12 -7.12 -5.05
C VAL A 622 -17.23 -5.71 -4.48
N ILE A 623 -16.83 -4.73 -5.29
CA ILE A 623 -17.18 -3.32 -5.11
C ILE A 623 -18.50 -3.05 -5.81
N TYR A 624 -19.44 -2.48 -5.08
CA TYR A 624 -20.72 -1.99 -5.57
C TYR A 624 -20.66 -0.47 -5.64
N THR A 625 -20.85 0.08 -6.83
CA THR A 625 -20.89 1.53 -7.08
C THR A 625 -22.28 1.90 -7.54
N PHE A 626 -23.00 2.62 -6.68
CA PHE A 626 -24.31 3.19 -7.00
C PHE A 626 -24.10 4.61 -7.49
N HIS A 627 -24.67 4.92 -8.65
CA HIS A 627 -24.48 6.22 -9.27
C HIS A 627 -25.73 6.66 -10.01
N GLY A 628 -25.90 7.98 -10.16
CA GLY A 628 -27.06 8.54 -10.83
C GLY A 628 -27.01 10.05 -10.92
N GLY A 629 -28.10 10.61 -11.44
CA GLY A 629 -28.26 12.04 -11.66
C GLY A 629 -29.50 12.37 -12.50
N GLY A 630 -30.16 13.48 -12.17
CA GLY A 630 -31.33 14.01 -12.89
C GLY A 630 -32.66 13.93 -12.12
N ALA A 631 -33.67 14.68 -12.59
CA ALA A 631 -34.92 15.04 -11.88
C ALA A 631 -35.83 13.89 -11.38
N ARG A 632 -35.47 12.62 -11.59
CA ARG A 632 -36.25 11.44 -11.13
C ARG A 632 -35.54 10.59 -10.07
N GLY A 633 -34.30 10.90 -9.68
CA GLY A 633 -33.58 10.17 -8.63
C GLY A 633 -33.29 8.70 -8.95
N ALA A 634 -33.26 8.32 -10.24
CA ALA A 634 -33.01 6.96 -10.68
C ALA A 634 -31.55 6.56 -10.43
N VAL A 635 -31.34 5.38 -9.83
CA VAL A 635 -30.01 4.89 -9.47
C VAL A 635 -29.61 3.71 -10.36
N GLN A 636 -28.39 3.76 -10.86
CA GLN A 636 -27.73 2.65 -11.54
C GLN A 636 -26.72 1.99 -10.61
N LEU A 637 -26.47 0.70 -10.83
CA LEU A 637 -25.46 -0.08 -10.14
C LEU A 637 -24.40 -0.54 -11.13
N THR A 638 -23.15 -0.23 -10.83
CA THR A 638 -21.97 -0.80 -11.47
C THR A 638 -21.21 -1.62 -10.44
N THR A 639 -20.75 -2.82 -10.83
CA THR A 639 -19.96 -3.68 -9.93
C THR A 639 -18.54 -3.86 -10.47
N GLY A 640 -17.55 -3.80 -9.59
CA GLY A 640 -16.15 -4.11 -9.91
C GLY A 640 -15.64 -5.27 -9.07
N ARG A 641 -14.86 -6.17 -9.66
CA ARG A 641 -14.19 -7.26 -8.92
C ARG A 641 -12.94 -7.74 -9.62
N TYR A 642 -12.06 -8.42 -8.88
CA TYR A 642 -10.97 -9.18 -9.49
C TYR A 642 -11.53 -10.43 -10.18
N ARG A 643 -11.07 -10.70 -11.40
CA ARG A 643 -11.45 -11.89 -12.18
C ARG A 643 -10.21 -12.58 -12.70
N ARG A 644 -10.23 -13.90 -12.64
CA ARG A 644 -9.25 -14.74 -13.33
C ARG A 644 -9.54 -14.70 -14.82
N THR A 645 -8.57 -14.29 -15.62
CA THR A 645 -8.69 -14.34 -17.08
C THR A 645 -8.49 -15.77 -17.57
N GLU A 646 -9.46 -16.29 -18.33
CA GLU A 646 -9.44 -17.67 -18.83
C GLU A 646 -8.59 -17.85 -20.11
N HIS A 647 -8.11 -16.77 -20.74
CA HIS A 647 -7.38 -16.83 -22.01
C HIS A 647 -6.06 -16.04 -22.03
N PRO A 648 -5.03 -16.56 -22.74
CA PRO A 648 -3.62 -16.15 -22.65
C PRO A 648 -3.24 -14.83 -23.31
#